data_AF-A0A9P4P9W7-F1
#
_entry.id   AF-A0A9P4P9W7-F1
#
_cell.length_a   1.000
_cell.length_b   1.000
_cell.length_c   1.000
_cell.angle_alpha   90.00
_cell.angle_beta   90.00
_cell.angle_gamma   90.00
#
_symmetry.space_group_name_H-M   'P 1'
#
loop_
_entity.id
_entity.type
_entity.pdbx_description
1 polymer ?
#
loop_
_entity_poly.entity_id
_entity_poly.type
_entity_poly.pdbx_seq_one_letter_code
_entity_poly.pdbx_strand_id
1 'polypeptide(L)'
;MATYPWISLSRENDTFKLWSHKVSFCDLSPGQSNGALNVPLITLVGTRRKSIVLSHILGHSKILRPHNQVHLASPRLTNSFSPEVYIDCELSVGIPATRPTSPACTSQTILEPTSTLSMGYSLISNVFAPLSDVICYFAADLRGIPGVCSILAFQAVQPRLHNLPTRALPQILVVVDTQASHFNPKAVRSKLYNMVLEEMNRLKNYSNKDMAEEDFKSRFGEMFIFGARRTRSTTQSSKKLQQQIMSLSQEVQKGRTFARYLFSLKHIEALVPQLLRCFCTRQAGFDFLRSTRPSGFDCRDMCWHLTALFNLIPDEAWIWAVIVPLFASSVFLPNYPPGSHGNKAISTAIKDPLLQSRFKERVQEKLSEIFLRFESDPLEQSSTRQHSDVLKSLWPHLSELKTFQSCLSCLVSRPEKVFDCGHAICNVCVRRFGQRLSGRHSFYLPHCVLCGRFQSAEKANFDLVPPTAGIRILSIDGGGIRGVIPLVYLEHMNKEMEIFGSPVRNHFDYVCGTSAGGLIAIGVFLMRWTPQECLSRFEEIATRTFKAEHEKIFSISRRVHNMFRTFLRDHRYNLSPIERAFGNGFETAIKMFNPLQADTKVAVTATTVRGNVSCLHTNYNGDRSEEHIDYQHIRAATFGHDISISDAAASTSAAPYYFKSKHVSKLDTYQDGGLLYNNPAFVSTWECARIWPDKGQIFEPNRNQVDHYISLGTGTSQSNRYTVGPHSPKTDHFVHRLASWASGSLDSEILWNRFISCVPQSMRERCLRLNLHFPGPEPGLSDVASIGRLKQQTRDAIWSDRRTADARNYMIAGMFYFELDQYSRVEGGAYQCSGNVLSRVPLDIEGQKKFYATLRDASTTFCMQGRTIGRVLGSPRIIPIFRLSLDFVLPSMEGKLEICVKGITTQPMLISGMPVTLGTLIQSQGLDAPFGTLDGHTERPLPTVPSKRKLGDAFL
;
A
#
# COMPACT_ATOMS: atom_id res chain seq x y z
N MET A 1 -32.53 -0.55 25.03
CA MET A 1 -32.92 -0.08 23.68
C MET A 1 -33.10 1.41 23.74
N ALA A 2 -32.33 2.10 22.90
CA ALA A 2 -31.71 3.36 23.26
C ALA A 2 -31.64 4.29 22.06
N THR A 3 -31.97 5.54 22.30
CA THR A 3 -31.52 6.66 21.47
C THR A 3 -30.05 6.88 21.78
N TYR A 4 -29.18 6.76 20.79
CA TYR A 4 -27.74 6.94 21.00
C TYR A 4 -27.30 8.29 20.41
N PRO A 5 -26.54 9.11 21.15
CA PRO A 5 -25.94 10.30 20.56
C PRO A 5 -25.02 9.87 19.42
N TRP A 6 -25.16 10.51 18.27
CA TRP A 6 -24.40 10.18 17.06
C TRP A 6 -23.51 11.32 16.62
N ILE A 7 -24.04 12.55 16.58
CA ILE A 7 -23.26 13.76 16.31
C ILE A 7 -23.61 14.84 17.33
N SER A 8 -22.60 15.49 17.88
CA SER A 8 -22.76 16.66 18.74
C SER A 8 -21.98 17.84 18.17
N LEU A 9 -22.54 19.04 18.32
CA LEU A 9 -21.94 20.28 17.85
C LEU A 9 -21.68 21.18 19.05
N SER A 10 -20.47 21.71 19.14
CA SER A 10 -20.06 22.64 20.19
C SER A 10 -19.34 23.84 19.58
N ARG A 11 -19.49 25.01 20.20
CA ARG A 11 -18.75 26.23 19.82
C ARG A 11 -17.65 26.45 20.86
N GLU A 12 -16.39 26.52 20.42
CA GLU A 12 -15.22 26.81 21.26
C GLU A 12 -14.38 27.92 20.58
N ASN A 13 -14.19 29.07 21.26
CA ASN A 13 -13.31 30.17 20.83
C ASN A 13 -13.47 30.56 19.34
N ASP A 14 -14.70 30.91 18.93
CA ASP A 14 -15.08 31.24 17.53
C ASP A 14 -14.90 30.17 16.47
N THR A 15 -14.47 28.97 16.86
CA THR A 15 -14.48 27.78 16.01
C THR A 15 -15.61 26.83 16.42
N PHE A 16 -16.12 26.06 15.46
CA PHE A 16 -17.06 25.00 15.74
C PHE A 16 -16.33 23.65 15.75
N LYS A 17 -16.61 22.86 16.79
CA LYS A 17 -16.15 21.47 16.89
C LYS A 17 -17.33 20.53 16.73
N LEU A 18 -17.19 19.65 15.75
CA LEU A 18 -18.13 18.56 15.50
C LEU A 18 -17.56 17.27 16.11
N TRP A 19 -18.39 16.62 16.90
CA TRP A 19 -18.09 15.39 17.63
C TRP A 19 -18.90 14.26 17.04
N SER A 20 -18.25 13.25 16.47
CA SER A 20 -18.89 12.02 15.98
C SER A 20 -18.70 10.91 17.01
N HIS A 21 -19.82 10.37 17.50
CA HIS A 21 -19.85 9.28 18.46
C HIS A 21 -19.91 7.96 17.70
N LYS A 22 -18.96 7.05 17.98
CA LYS A 22 -18.95 5.74 17.33
C LYS A 22 -20.05 4.87 17.95
N VAL A 23 -21.16 4.72 17.22
CA VAL A 23 -22.27 3.81 17.55
C VAL A 23 -22.24 2.71 16.50
N SER A 24 -22.10 1.45 16.93
CA SER A 24 -22.24 0.29 16.05
C SER A 24 -23.71 0.22 15.63
N PHE A 25 -24.00 0.31 14.32
CA PHE A 25 -25.36 0.17 13.82
C PHE A 25 -25.89 -1.26 14.02
N CYS A 26 -25.01 -2.25 14.22
CA CYS A 26 -25.38 -3.60 14.65
C CYS A 26 -25.98 -3.62 16.07
N ASP A 27 -25.59 -2.70 16.96
CA ASP A 27 -26.11 -2.61 18.33
C ASP A 27 -27.53 -2.01 18.36
N LEU A 28 -27.94 -1.33 17.28
CA LEU A 28 -29.30 -0.82 17.06
C LEU A 28 -30.28 -1.92 16.63
N SER A 29 -29.80 -3.12 16.27
CA SER A 29 -30.63 -4.26 15.82
C SER A 29 -30.06 -5.61 16.30
N PRO A 30 -30.15 -5.91 17.61
CA PRO A 30 -29.64 -7.15 18.18
C PRO A 30 -30.43 -8.36 17.64
N GLY A 31 -29.80 -9.21 16.82
CA GLY A 31 -30.39 -10.47 16.34
C GLY A 31 -30.13 -10.82 14.88
N GLN A 32 -29.47 -9.96 14.09
CA GLN A 32 -29.23 -10.22 12.67
C GLN A 32 -27.73 -10.14 12.35
N SER A 33 -27.07 -11.31 12.29
CA SER A 33 -25.62 -11.48 12.14
C SER A 33 -25.09 -11.29 10.71
N ASN A 34 -25.96 -11.10 9.71
CA ASN A 34 -25.55 -10.89 8.33
C ASN A 34 -25.73 -9.41 7.97
N GLY A 35 -24.64 -8.64 8.01
CA GLY A 35 -24.58 -7.20 7.67
C GLY A 35 -24.85 -6.85 6.20
N ALA A 36 -25.81 -7.53 5.58
CA ALA A 36 -26.22 -7.41 4.18
C ALA A 36 -27.63 -6.80 4.01
N LEU A 37 -28.29 -6.38 5.09
CA LEU A 37 -29.65 -5.82 5.01
C LEU A 37 -29.60 -4.32 4.70
N ASN A 38 -30.40 -3.92 3.71
CA ASN A 38 -30.67 -2.53 3.37
C ASN A 38 -31.63 -1.95 4.40
N VAL A 39 -31.27 -0.81 4.99
CA VAL A 39 -32.00 -0.22 6.12
C VAL A 39 -32.52 1.16 5.72
N PRO A 40 -33.84 1.38 5.75
CA PRO A 40 -34.42 2.72 5.64
C PRO A 40 -33.78 3.68 6.64
N LEU A 41 -33.17 4.75 6.13
CA LEU A 41 -32.61 5.81 6.95
C LEU A 41 -33.47 7.07 6.82
N ILE A 42 -34.11 7.48 7.91
CA ILE A 42 -35.11 8.55 7.89
C ILE A 42 -34.63 9.69 8.77
N THR A 43 -34.45 10.87 8.18
CA THR A 43 -34.08 12.06 8.95
C THR A 43 -35.33 12.79 9.41
N LEU A 44 -35.45 13.04 10.72
CA LEU A 44 -36.54 13.82 11.30
C LEU A 44 -35.98 15.15 11.83
N VAL A 45 -36.53 16.27 11.36
CA VAL A 45 -36.09 17.62 11.70
C VAL A 45 -37.21 18.36 12.45
N GLY A 46 -36.93 18.72 13.69
CA GLY A 46 -37.88 19.36 14.59
C GLY A 46 -37.43 19.26 16.05
N THR A 47 -38.31 19.67 16.96
CA THR A 47 -38.08 19.68 18.40
C THR A 47 -39.21 18.88 19.07
N ARG A 48 -40.16 19.56 19.73
CA ARG A 48 -41.16 18.95 20.60
C ARG A 48 -42.15 18.06 19.88
N ARG A 49 -42.74 18.50 18.76
CA ARG A 49 -43.75 17.74 18.02
C ARG A 49 -43.15 16.49 17.39
N LYS A 50 -41.97 16.63 16.80
CA LYS A 50 -41.14 15.52 16.30
C LYS A 50 -40.89 14.48 17.40
N SER A 51 -40.41 14.87 18.57
CA SER A 51 -40.10 13.93 19.67
C SER A 51 -41.34 13.17 20.18
N ILE A 52 -42.52 13.81 20.19
CA ILE A 52 -43.79 13.14 20.51
C ILE A 52 -44.10 12.06 19.47
N VAL A 53 -44.08 12.42 18.19
CA VAL A 53 -44.36 11.49 17.08
C VAL A 53 -43.36 10.33 17.07
N LEU A 54 -42.07 10.64 17.20
CA LEU A 54 -41.01 9.63 17.24
C LEU A 54 -41.19 8.67 18.42
N SER A 55 -41.58 9.17 19.61
CA SER A 55 -41.86 8.29 20.76
C SER A 55 -42.98 7.28 20.48
N HIS A 56 -44.02 7.69 19.74
CA HIS A 56 -45.09 6.78 19.32
C HIS A 56 -44.64 5.77 18.26
N ILE A 57 -43.82 6.19 17.29
CA ILE A 57 -43.24 5.30 16.26
C ILE A 57 -42.34 4.24 16.91
N LEU A 58 -41.52 4.63 17.88
CA LEU A 58 -40.61 3.74 18.60
C LEU A 58 -41.30 2.91 19.71
N GLY A 59 -42.60 3.10 19.94
CA GLY A 59 -43.36 2.38 20.96
C GLY A 59 -42.97 2.73 22.40
N HIS A 60 -42.57 3.97 22.67
CA HIS A 60 -42.20 4.46 24.00
C HIS A 60 -43.39 5.08 24.74
N SER A 61 -43.53 4.77 26.03
CA SER A 61 -44.53 5.35 26.92
C SER A 61 -44.15 6.75 27.44
N LYS A 62 -42.86 7.11 27.37
CA LYS A 62 -42.35 8.44 27.75
C LYS A 62 -41.91 9.22 26.52
N ILE A 63 -42.29 10.49 26.45
CA ILE A 63 -41.88 11.42 25.40
C ILE A 63 -40.36 11.61 25.48
N LEU A 64 -39.69 11.46 24.34
CA LEU A 64 -38.26 11.75 24.22
C LEU A 64 -38.01 13.22 24.58
N ARG A 65 -37.05 13.47 25.49
CA ARG A 65 -36.73 14.83 25.89
C ARG A 65 -36.04 15.56 24.72
N PRO A 66 -36.34 16.85 24.50
CA PRO A 66 -35.58 17.70 23.59
C PRO A 66 -34.07 17.58 23.88
N HIS A 67 -33.26 17.48 22.83
CA HIS A 67 -31.81 17.38 22.92
C HIS A 67 -31.15 18.34 21.93
N ASN A 68 -29.89 18.73 22.16
CA ASN A 68 -29.14 19.62 21.25
C ASN A 68 -28.08 18.86 20.44
N GLN A 69 -28.41 17.63 20.08
CA GLN A 69 -27.54 16.67 19.41
C GLN A 69 -28.32 15.95 18.32
N VAL A 70 -27.62 15.22 17.46
CA VAL A 70 -28.21 14.28 16.52
C VAL A 70 -28.15 12.89 17.14
N HIS A 71 -29.28 12.22 17.24
CA HIS A 71 -29.37 10.87 17.80
C HIS A 71 -29.76 9.86 16.72
N LEU A 72 -29.30 8.62 16.88
CA LEU A 72 -29.82 7.47 16.14
C LEU A 72 -30.85 6.74 17.02
N ALA A 73 -31.98 6.37 16.41
CA ALA A 73 -33.06 5.64 17.05
C ALA A 73 -33.56 4.50 16.16
N SER A 74 -33.98 3.40 16.78
CA SER A 74 -34.53 2.22 16.09
C SER A 74 -35.71 1.65 16.91
N PRO A 75 -36.82 1.22 16.28
CA PRO A 75 -37.94 0.59 16.98
C PRO A 75 -37.51 -0.66 17.76
N ARG A 76 -38.17 -0.96 18.88
CA ARG A 76 -37.99 -2.27 19.53
C ARG A 76 -38.48 -3.36 18.59
N LEU A 77 -37.75 -4.48 18.50
CA LEU A 77 -38.11 -5.69 17.71
C LEU A 77 -39.58 -6.08 17.92
N THR A 78 -40.47 -5.51 17.11
CA THR A 78 -41.74 -6.11 16.72
C THR A 78 -41.43 -7.01 15.53
N ASN A 79 -42.25 -8.02 15.24
CA ASN A 79 -42.11 -9.01 14.15
C ASN A 79 -42.00 -8.44 12.70
N SER A 80 -41.60 -7.17 12.54
CA SER A 80 -41.19 -6.54 11.29
C SER A 80 -39.90 -7.19 10.77
N PHE A 81 -39.95 -7.63 9.51
CA PHE A 81 -38.83 -8.23 8.79
C PHE A 81 -37.80 -7.20 8.29
N SER A 82 -38.00 -5.89 8.51
CA SER A 82 -37.07 -4.83 8.09
C SER A 82 -36.72 -3.88 9.24
N PRO A 83 -35.44 -3.79 9.67
CA PRO A 83 -35.02 -2.80 10.65
C PRO A 83 -35.09 -1.39 10.05
N GLU A 84 -35.55 -0.41 10.83
CA GLU A 84 -35.67 1.01 10.44
C GLU A 84 -34.75 1.86 11.33
N VAL A 85 -34.02 2.81 10.76
CA VAL A 85 -33.16 3.72 11.53
C VAL A 85 -33.60 5.16 11.31
N TYR A 86 -33.88 5.83 12.42
CA TYR A 86 -34.28 7.23 12.45
C TYR A 86 -33.12 8.10 12.93
N ILE A 87 -32.76 9.10 12.13
CA ILE A 87 -31.86 10.17 12.50
C ILE A 87 -32.72 11.28 13.13
N ASP A 88 -32.68 11.35 14.45
CA ASP A 88 -33.35 12.39 15.22
C ASP A 88 -32.47 13.65 15.25
N CYS A 89 -32.78 14.62 14.36
CA CYS A 89 -32.02 15.85 14.23
C CYS A 89 -32.64 16.98 15.04
N GLU A 90 -31.94 17.38 16.11
CA GLU A 90 -32.29 18.54 16.93
C GLU A 90 -31.06 19.41 17.22
N LEU A 91 -30.81 20.38 16.35
CA LEU A 91 -29.71 21.32 16.47
C LEU A 91 -30.29 22.71 16.78
N SER A 92 -30.71 22.92 18.03
CA SER A 92 -31.19 24.22 18.50
C SER A 92 -30.03 25.14 18.95
N VAL A 93 -30.15 26.44 18.71
CA VAL A 93 -29.08 27.43 18.98
C VAL A 93 -29.24 28.02 20.37
N GLY A 94 -28.20 27.93 21.21
CA GLY A 94 -28.06 28.77 22.40
C GLY A 94 -27.50 28.11 23.66
N ILE A 95 -27.45 26.78 23.72
CA ILE A 95 -26.95 26.07 24.91
C ILE A 95 -25.75 25.22 24.48
N PRO A 96 -24.55 25.40 25.07
CA PRO A 96 -23.42 24.53 24.77
C PRO A 96 -23.84 23.09 25.08
N ALA A 97 -23.77 22.21 24.08
CA ALA A 97 -23.88 20.79 24.33
C ALA A 97 -22.83 20.43 25.40
N THR A 98 -23.26 19.73 26.46
CA THR A 98 -22.32 19.20 27.45
C THR A 98 -21.22 18.46 26.71
N ARG A 99 -19.95 18.76 27.05
CA ARG A 99 -18.80 18.02 26.50
C ARG A 99 -19.10 16.53 26.61
N PRO A 100 -18.90 15.76 25.53
CA PRO A 100 -19.04 14.31 25.61
C PRO A 100 -18.23 13.78 26.80
N THR A 101 -18.88 13.19 27.79
CA THR A 101 -18.20 12.42 28.84
C THR A 101 -17.80 11.03 28.33
N SER A 102 -18.29 10.64 27.14
CA SER A 102 -17.98 9.37 26.52
C SER A 102 -16.59 9.39 25.86
N PRO A 103 -15.71 8.45 26.24
CA PRO A 103 -14.38 8.32 25.66
C PRO A 103 -14.40 7.78 24.22
N ALA A 104 -15.55 7.51 23.59
CA ALA A 104 -15.69 6.93 22.25
C ALA A 104 -16.00 7.94 21.12
N CYS A 105 -15.54 9.19 21.26
CA CYS A 105 -15.84 10.27 20.32
C CYS A 105 -14.62 10.67 19.45
N THR A 106 -14.86 11.04 18.19
CA THR A 106 -13.86 11.64 17.29
C THR A 106 -14.26 13.09 17.01
N SER A 107 -13.35 14.05 17.21
CA SER A 107 -13.63 15.47 16.96
C SER A 107 -12.99 15.97 15.68
N GLN A 108 -13.69 16.82 14.93
CA GLN A 108 -13.13 17.60 13.82
C GLN A 108 -13.40 19.09 14.04
N THR A 109 -12.38 19.91 13.78
CA THR A 109 -12.48 21.37 13.86
C THR A 109 -12.90 21.93 12.50
N ILE A 110 -13.87 22.85 12.50
CA ILE A 110 -14.34 23.54 11.30
C ILE A 110 -13.55 24.85 11.17
N LEU A 111 -12.87 25.04 10.04
CA LEU A 111 -11.90 26.13 9.83
C LEU A 111 -12.53 27.51 9.62
N GLU A 112 -13.82 27.63 9.31
CA GLU A 112 -14.50 28.93 9.13
C GLU A 112 -15.99 28.89 9.55
N PRO A 113 -16.47 29.80 10.43
CA PRO A 113 -17.88 29.85 10.80
C PRO A 113 -18.72 30.71 9.83
N THR A 114 -19.78 30.12 9.28
CA THR A 114 -21.07 30.83 9.18
C THR A 114 -21.91 30.46 10.40
N SER A 115 -22.82 31.33 10.85
CA SER A 115 -23.61 31.21 12.10
C SER A 115 -24.11 29.80 12.47
N THR A 116 -24.31 29.50 13.78
CA THR A 116 -24.69 28.15 14.28
C THR A 116 -25.96 27.58 13.63
N LEU A 117 -26.96 28.42 13.35
CA LEU A 117 -28.21 28.04 12.67
C LEU A 117 -27.94 27.60 11.22
N SER A 118 -27.05 28.30 10.52
CA SER A 118 -26.65 27.96 9.15
C SER A 118 -25.95 26.60 9.08
N MET A 119 -25.17 26.24 10.11
CA MET A 119 -24.41 24.99 10.10
C MET A 119 -25.25 23.73 10.29
N GLY A 120 -26.24 23.74 11.19
CA GLY A 120 -27.11 22.58 11.39
C GLY A 120 -27.87 22.21 10.11
N TYR A 121 -28.34 23.22 9.38
CA TYR A 121 -29.00 23.04 8.09
C TYR A 121 -28.02 22.58 7.00
N SER A 122 -26.80 23.10 6.99
CA SER A 122 -25.73 22.64 6.08
C SER A 122 -25.36 21.17 6.32
N LEU A 123 -25.29 20.73 7.59
CA LEU A 123 -25.03 19.34 7.96
C LEU A 123 -26.14 18.41 7.44
N ILE A 124 -27.41 18.79 7.65
CA ILE A 124 -28.56 18.03 7.14
C ILE A 124 -28.44 17.86 5.63
N SER A 125 -28.17 18.94 4.89
CA SER A 125 -28.20 18.89 3.43
C SER A 125 -26.97 18.24 2.77
N ASN A 126 -25.79 18.27 3.40
CA ASN A 126 -24.57 17.75 2.79
C ASN A 126 -24.07 16.42 3.39
N VAL A 127 -24.55 16.03 4.58
CA VAL A 127 -24.12 14.79 5.25
C VAL A 127 -25.27 13.81 5.42
N PHE A 128 -26.42 14.26 5.94
CA PHE A 128 -27.55 13.35 6.21
C PHE A 128 -28.44 13.10 5.00
N ALA A 129 -28.72 14.13 4.21
CA ALA A 129 -29.54 14.03 3.01
C ALA A 129 -28.99 12.99 2.01
N PRO A 130 -27.67 12.93 1.72
CA PRO A 130 -27.12 11.89 0.84
C PRO A 130 -27.34 10.46 1.33
N LEU A 131 -27.50 10.25 2.63
CA LEU A 131 -27.68 8.94 3.25
C LEU A 131 -29.16 8.60 3.49
N SER A 132 -30.00 9.61 3.67
CA SER A 132 -31.42 9.44 4.01
C SER A 132 -32.27 9.06 2.82
N ASP A 133 -33.31 8.26 3.02
CA ASP A 133 -34.35 8.04 2.02
C ASP A 133 -35.38 9.18 2.06
N VAL A 134 -35.77 9.59 3.26
CA VAL A 134 -36.78 10.63 3.48
C VAL A 134 -36.29 11.61 4.55
N ILE A 135 -36.49 12.92 4.30
CA ILE A 135 -36.25 13.98 5.28
C ILE A 135 -37.60 14.59 5.67
N CYS A 136 -37.98 14.44 6.94
CA CYS A 136 -39.23 14.92 7.48
C CYS A 136 -39.05 16.24 8.24
N TYR A 137 -39.67 17.32 7.77
CA TYR A 137 -39.67 18.62 8.43
C TYR A 137 -40.98 18.84 9.20
N PHE A 138 -40.91 18.99 10.52
CA PHE A 138 -42.09 19.25 11.35
C PHE A 138 -42.36 20.76 11.43
N ALA A 139 -43.29 21.25 10.61
CA ALA A 139 -43.56 22.68 10.49
C ALA A 139 -43.97 23.31 11.84
N ALA A 140 -44.69 22.58 12.70
CA ALA A 140 -45.06 23.05 14.03
C ALA A 140 -43.84 23.40 14.92
N ASP A 141 -42.73 22.70 14.71
CA ASP A 141 -41.48 22.92 15.45
C ASP A 141 -40.57 23.97 14.79
N LEU A 142 -40.81 24.27 13.51
CA LEU A 142 -39.96 25.08 12.65
C LEU A 142 -40.61 26.40 12.26
N ARG A 143 -41.37 27.02 13.17
CA ARG A 143 -42.07 28.32 12.94
C ARG A 143 -43.07 28.28 11.76
N GLY A 144 -43.69 27.13 11.52
CA GLY A 144 -44.68 26.94 10.45
C GLY A 144 -44.07 26.79 9.06
N ILE A 145 -44.93 26.91 8.04
CA ILE A 145 -44.53 26.87 6.62
C ILE A 145 -43.43 27.89 6.28
N PRO A 146 -43.45 29.15 6.76
CA PRO A 146 -42.39 30.12 6.45
C PRO A 146 -41.01 29.69 6.95
N GLY A 147 -40.90 29.10 8.14
CA GLY A 147 -39.60 28.65 8.64
C GLY A 147 -39.09 27.40 7.90
N VAL A 148 -39.97 26.47 7.53
CA VAL A 148 -39.59 25.35 6.62
C VAL A 148 -39.10 25.89 5.27
N CYS A 149 -39.77 26.92 4.73
CA CYS A 149 -39.37 27.59 3.49
C CYS A 149 -37.94 28.15 3.59
N SER A 150 -37.63 28.93 4.64
CA SER A 150 -36.29 29.49 4.84
C SER A 150 -35.22 28.40 4.96
N ILE A 151 -35.51 27.28 5.63
CA ILE A 151 -34.57 26.16 5.77
C ILE A 151 -34.29 25.50 4.42
N LEU A 152 -35.35 25.13 3.69
CA LEU A 152 -35.22 24.47 2.40
C LEU A 152 -34.53 25.36 1.36
N ALA A 153 -34.87 26.66 1.32
CA ALA A 153 -34.23 27.62 0.43
C ALA A 153 -32.75 27.80 0.78
N PHE A 154 -32.43 27.98 2.07
CA PHE A 154 -31.05 28.05 2.54
C PHE A 154 -30.27 26.81 2.15
N GLN A 155 -30.82 25.62 2.37
CA GLN A 155 -30.16 24.39 1.95
C GLN A 155 -29.99 24.37 0.43
N ALA A 156 -31.02 24.63 -0.36
CA ALA A 156 -30.98 24.52 -1.82
C ALA A 156 -29.87 25.38 -2.47
N VAL A 157 -29.60 26.59 -1.95
CA VAL A 157 -28.59 27.50 -2.54
C VAL A 157 -27.14 27.15 -2.20
N GLN A 158 -26.90 26.29 -1.20
CA GLN A 158 -25.54 25.94 -0.76
C GLN A 158 -24.81 25.08 -1.81
N PRO A 159 -23.46 25.18 -1.92
CA PRO A 159 -22.68 24.29 -2.76
C PRO A 159 -22.97 22.82 -2.47
N ARG A 160 -23.22 22.02 -3.50
CA ARG A 160 -23.46 20.59 -3.34
C ARG A 160 -22.14 19.86 -3.16
N LEU A 161 -21.90 19.28 -1.98
CA LEU A 161 -20.63 18.62 -1.66
C LEU A 161 -20.55 17.15 -2.09
N HIS A 162 -21.49 16.63 -2.89
CA HIS A 162 -21.52 15.21 -3.27
C HIS A 162 -22.09 14.97 -4.68
N ASN A 163 -21.80 13.80 -5.27
CA ASN A 163 -22.11 13.46 -6.67
C ASN A 163 -23.29 12.49 -6.90
N LEU A 164 -24.23 12.37 -5.95
CA LEU A 164 -25.35 11.43 -6.11
C LEU A 164 -26.19 11.73 -7.37
N PRO A 165 -26.68 10.72 -8.10
CA PRO A 165 -27.62 10.96 -9.18
C PRO A 165 -28.98 11.42 -8.62
N THR A 166 -29.74 12.19 -9.41
CA THR A 166 -31.05 12.75 -8.99
C THR A 166 -32.03 11.69 -8.48
N ARG A 167 -32.00 10.47 -9.06
CA ARG A 167 -32.84 9.34 -8.63
C ARG A 167 -32.46 8.73 -7.28
N ALA A 168 -31.29 9.06 -6.73
CA ALA A 168 -30.81 8.59 -5.43
C ALA A 168 -30.95 9.63 -4.31
N LEU A 169 -31.46 10.83 -4.64
CA LEU A 169 -31.70 11.90 -3.69
C LEU A 169 -32.87 11.58 -2.75
N PRO A 170 -32.85 12.09 -1.51
CA PRO A 170 -33.93 11.90 -0.56
C PRO A 170 -35.20 12.64 -0.99
N GLN A 171 -36.36 12.09 -0.66
CA GLN A 171 -37.63 12.81 -0.75
C GLN A 171 -37.85 13.72 0.47
N ILE A 172 -38.56 14.83 0.27
CA ILE A 172 -38.93 15.75 1.36
C ILE A 172 -40.36 15.47 1.80
N LEU A 173 -40.58 15.32 3.11
CA LEU A 173 -41.91 15.25 3.70
C LEU A 173 -42.11 16.38 4.72
N VAL A 174 -43.05 17.30 4.46
CA VAL A 174 -43.37 18.37 5.41
C VAL A 174 -44.62 18.00 6.20
N VAL A 175 -44.48 17.89 7.51
CA VAL A 175 -45.56 17.56 8.44
C VAL A 175 -46.18 18.85 8.96
N VAL A 176 -47.46 19.07 8.65
CA VAL A 176 -48.22 20.24 9.07
C VAL A 176 -49.40 19.82 9.94
N ASP A 177 -49.59 20.49 11.09
CA ASP A 177 -50.80 20.29 11.89
C ASP A 177 -51.98 20.98 11.20
N THR A 178 -53.10 20.28 11.06
CA THR A 178 -54.33 20.81 10.44
C THR A 178 -55.56 20.54 11.30
N GLN A 179 -56.48 21.49 11.31
CA GLN A 179 -57.80 21.37 11.93
C GLN A 179 -58.92 21.14 10.89
N ALA A 180 -58.61 21.27 9.60
CA ALA A 180 -59.60 21.20 8.54
C ALA A 180 -60.07 19.76 8.26
N SER A 181 -61.38 19.59 8.06
CA SER A 181 -62.02 18.34 7.60
C SER A 181 -61.56 17.95 6.18
N HIS A 182 -61.36 18.95 5.32
CA HIS A 182 -60.78 18.84 3.98
C HIS A 182 -59.43 19.58 3.93
N PHE A 183 -58.34 18.82 4.04
CA PHE A 183 -56.98 19.35 3.86
C PHE A 183 -56.51 18.95 2.46
N ASN A 184 -56.08 19.92 1.64
CA ASN A 184 -55.54 19.68 0.30
C ASN A 184 -53.99 19.76 0.32
N PRO A 185 -53.28 18.63 0.40
CA PRO A 185 -51.81 18.62 0.44
C PRO A 185 -51.17 19.22 -0.82
N LYS A 186 -51.82 19.06 -1.99
CA LYS A 186 -51.28 19.55 -3.27
C LYS A 186 -51.26 21.08 -3.31
N ALA A 187 -52.31 21.74 -2.83
CA ALA A 187 -52.35 23.20 -2.77
C ALA A 187 -51.27 23.77 -1.84
N VAL A 188 -51.08 23.15 -0.66
CA VAL A 188 -50.03 23.54 0.29
C VAL A 188 -48.64 23.30 -0.30
N ARG A 189 -48.44 22.17 -0.99
CA ARG A 189 -47.18 21.85 -1.69
C ARG A 189 -46.83 22.94 -2.70
N SER A 190 -47.75 23.27 -3.61
CA SER A 190 -47.49 24.27 -4.66
C SER A 190 -47.20 25.64 -4.07
N LYS A 191 -47.91 26.04 -2.99
CA LYS A 191 -47.63 27.29 -2.29
C LYS A 191 -46.24 27.30 -1.66
N LEU A 192 -45.89 26.25 -0.89
CA LEU A 192 -44.58 26.16 -0.24
C LEU A 192 -43.45 26.11 -1.28
N TYR A 193 -43.61 25.34 -2.36
CA TYR A 193 -42.59 25.22 -3.41
C TYR A 193 -42.30 26.58 -4.07
N ASN A 194 -43.34 27.36 -4.40
CA ASN A 194 -43.15 28.71 -4.93
C ASN A 194 -42.47 29.64 -3.93
N MET A 195 -42.87 29.62 -2.65
CA MET A 195 -42.20 30.40 -1.60
C MET A 195 -40.72 30.04 -1.48
N VAL A 196 -40.37 28.76 -1.60
CA VAL A 196 -38.97 28.29 -1.55
C VAL A 196 -38.18 28.86 -2.73
N LEU A 197 -38.72 28.81 -3.95
CA LEU A 197 -38.03 29.35 -5.13
C LEU A 197 -37.84 30.87 -5.05
N GLU A 198 -38.82 31.60 -4.52
CA GLU A 198 -38.72 33.05 -4.28
C GLU A 198 -37.62 33.37 -3.26
N GLU A 199 -37.57 32.63 -2.15
CA GLU A 199 -36.54 32.82 -1.13
C GLU A 199 -35.16 32.38 -1.64
N MET A 200 -35.06 31.31 -2.45
CA MET A 200 -33.83 30.93 -3.13
C MET A 200 -33.32 32.06 -4.04
N ASN A 201 -34.22 32.71 -4.78
CA ASN A 201 -33.88 33.87 -5.60
C ASN A 201 -33.35 35.04 -4.77
N ARG A 202 -33.95 35.30 -3.61
CA ARG A 202 -33.46 36.33 -2.68
C ARG A 202 -32.06 36.02 -2.13
N LEU A 203 -31.70 34.74 -1.98
CA LEU A 203 -30.43 34.32 -1.39
C LEU A 203 -29.28 34.24 -2.40
N LYS A 204 -29.53 33.83 -3.65
CA LYS A 204 -28.48 33.57 -4.66
C LYS A 204 -28.61 34.39 -5.95
N ASN A 205 -29.68 35.18 -6.12
CA ASN A 205 -29.96 36.00 -7.31
C ASN A 205 -29.89 35.18 -8.62
N TYR A 206 -30.86 34.31 -8.84
CA TYR A 206 -30.94 33.50 -10.06
C TYR A 206 -31.41 34.33 -11.26
N SER A 207 -30.89 34.03 -12.44
CA SER A 207 -31.28 34.71 -13.68
C SER A 207 -32.73 34.41 -14.09
N ASN A 208 -33.22 33.21 -13.80
CA ASN A 208 -34.59 32.80 -14.05
C ASN A 208 -35.06 31.73 -13.03
N LYS A 209 -36.37 31.47 -13.03
CA LYS A 209 -36.99 30.50 -12.12
C LYS A 209 -36.53 29.06 -12.39
N ASP A 210 -36.25 28.71 -13.65
CA ASP A 210 -35.84 27.36 -14.05
C ASP A 210 -34.49 26.96 -13.43
N MET A 211 -33.53 27.89 -13.35
CA MET A 211 -32.24 27.65 -12.68
C MET A 211 -32.41 27.39 -11.18
N ALA A 212 -33.32 28.10 -10.52
CA ALA A 212 -33.63 27.85 -9.11
C ALA A 212 -34.29 26.47 -8.92
N GLU A 213 -35.16 26.06 -9.85
CA GLU A 213 -35.74 24.72 -9.84
C GLU A 213 -34.71 23.62 -10.08
N GLU A 214 -33.78 23.80 -11.01
CA GLU A 214 -32.69 22.87 -11.27
C GLU A 214 -31.79 22.70 -10.04
N ASP A 215 -31.40 23.80 -9.40
CA ASP A 215 -30.61 23.77 -8.15
C ASP A 215 -31.38 23.05 -7.04
N PHE A 216 -32.68 23.28 -6.88
CA PHE A 216 -33.51 22.58 -5.90
C PHE A 216 -33.57 21.07 -6.19
N LYS A 217 -33.85 20.67 -7.43
CA LYS A 217 -33.92 19.27 -7.89
C LYS A 217 -32.56 18.58 -7.87
N SER A 218 -31.46 19.34 -7.86
CA SER A 218 -30.11 18.78 -7.69
C SER A 218 -29.82 18.30 -6.26
N ARG A 219 -30.57 18.80 -5.27
CA ARG A 219 -30.38 18.53 -3.83
C ARG A 219 -31.42 17.60 -3.25
N PHE A 220 -32.66 17.71 -3.70
CA PHE A 220 -33.78 16.96 -3.16
C PHE A 220 -34.58 16.29 -4.28
N GLY A 221 -35.17 15.14 -3.95
CA GLY A 221 -36.23 14.55 -4.76
C GLY A 221 -37.56 15.30 -4.58
N GLU A 222 -38.66 14.61 -4.86
CA GLU A 222 -40.00 15.18 -4.76
C GLU A 222 -40.37 15.64 -3.33
N MET A 223 -41.20 16.69 -3.27
CA MET A 223 -41.72 17.26 -2.03
C MET A 223 -43.17 16.81 -1.77
N PHE A 224 -43.42 16.33 -0.56
CA PHE A 224 -44.73 15.86 -0.11
C PHE A 224 -45.17 16.59 1.16
N ILE A 225 -46.50 16.71 1.34
CA ILE A 225 -47.10 17.34 2.52
C ILE A 225 -47.96 16.31 3.26
N PHE A 226 -47.77 16.17 4.57
CA PHE A 226 -48.61 15.36 5.45
C PHE A 226 -49.40 16.24 6.42
N GLY A 227 -50.73 16.15 6.36
CA GLY A 227 -51.64 16.83 7.28
C GLY A 227 -51.91 16.01 8.55
N ALA A 228 -51.23 16.35 9.65
CA ALA A 228 -51.49 15.77 10.97
C ALA A 228 -52.76 16.40 11.57
N ARG A 229 -53.88 15.66 11.52
CA ARG A 229 -55.17 16.14 12.07
C ARG A 229 -55.15 16.18 13.60
N ARG A 230 -55.47 17.33 14.18
CA ARG A 230 -55.56 17.50 15.65
C ARG A 230 -56.68 16.69 16.32
N THR A 231 -57.70 16.29 15.56
CA THR A 231 -58.86 15.52 16.07
C THR A 231 -58.62 14.01 16.19
N ARG A 232 -57.48 13.49 15.70
CA ARG A 232 -57.13 12.06 15.83
C ARG A 232 -56.23 11.84 17.03
N SER A 233 -56.28 10.64 17.62
CA SER A 233 -55.30 10.26 18.63
C SER A 233 -53.89 10.34 18.04
N THR A 234 -52.94 10.87 18.82
CA THR A 234 -51.54 11.04 18.38
C THR A 234 -50.93 9.73 17.89
N THR A 235 -51.29 8.61 18.50
CA THR A 235 -50.92 7.26 18.07
C THR A 235 -51.41 6.93 16.66
N GLN A 236 -52.68 7.20 16.36
CA GLN A 236 -53.24 6.92 15.03
C GLN A 236 -52.63 7.83 13.95
N SER A 237 -52.39 9.11 14.28
CA SER A 237 -51.70 10.03 13.38
C SER A 237 -50.25 9.62 13.12
N SER A 238 -49.54 9.17 14.15
CA SER A 238 -48.13 8.73 14.04
C SER A 238 -48.00 7.45 13.21
N LYS A 239 -48.92 6.48 13.37
CA LYS A 239 -48.98 5.29 12.52
C LYS A 239 -49.18 5.62 11.04
N LYS A 240 -50.09 6.55 10.73
CA LYS A 240 -50.33 6.98 9.33
C LYS A 240 -49.13 7.71 8.74
N LEU A 241 -48.45 8.53 9.55
CA LEU A 241 -47.22 9.18 9.13
C LEU A 241 -46.12 8.15 8.85
N GLN A 242 -45.93 7.17 9.74
CA GLN A 242 -44.96 6.08 9.53
C GLN A 242 -45.26 5.31 8.24
N GLN A 243 -46.51 4.95 7.97
CA GLN A 243 -46.91 4.30 6.72
C GLN A 243 -46.53 5.13 5.48
N GLN A 244 -46.74 6.45 5.53
CA GLN A 244 -46.36 7.33 4.44
C GLN A 244 -44.84 7.44 4.30
N ILE A 245 -44.10 7.57 5.40
CA ILE A 245 -42.62 7.58 5.38
C ILE A 245 -42.10 6.28 4.75
N MET A 246 -42.63 5.12 5.13
CA MET A 246 -42.21 3.83 4.57
C MET A 246 -42.51 3.73 3.08
N SER A 247 -43.68 4.19 2.63
CA SER A 247 -44.03 4.20 1.20
C SER A 247 -43.05 5.05 0.39
N LEU A 248 -42.70 6.24 0.89
CA LEU A 248 -41.75 7.15 0.25
C LEU A 248 -40.33 6.57 0.26
N SER A 249 -39.92 5.99 1.39
CA SER A 249 -38.62 5.31 1.51
C SER A 249 -38.50 4.16 0.52
N GLN A 250 -39.54 3.33 0.35
CA GLN A 250 -39.53 2.25 -0.65
C GLN A 250 -39.35 2.77 -2.08
N GLU A 251 -39.93 3.92 -2.42
CA GLU A 251 -39.75 4.54 -3.74
C GLU A 251 -38.31 5.01 -3.94
N VAL A 252 -37.74 5.70 -2.93
CA VAL A 252 -36.34 6.14 -2.96
C VAL A 252 -35.39 4.96 -2.98
N GLN A 253 -35.66 3.89 -2.23
CA GLN A 253 -34.87 2.66 -2.27
C GLN A 253 -34.94 1.99 -3.63
N LYS A 254 -36.10 1.94 -4.30
CA LYS A 254 -36.19 1.47 -5.69
C LYS A 254 -35.35 2.34 -6.64
N GLY A 255 -35.42 3.66 -6.48
CA GLY A 255 -34.60 4.62 -7.23
C GLY A 255 -33.10 4.43 -7.00
N ARG A 256 -32.70 4.22 -5.74
CA ARG A 256 -31.33 3.91 -5.32
C ARG A 256 -30.88 2.55 -5.81
N THR A 257 -31.71 1.51 -5.78
CA THR A 257 -31.40 0.20 -6.38
C THR A 257 -31.18 0.34 -7.88
N PHE A 258 -32.07 1.02 -8.59
CA PHE A 258 -31.94 1.25 -10.02
C PHE A 258 -30.69 2.07 -10.37
N ALA A 259 -30.41 3.11 -9.59
CA ALA A 259 -29.21 3.94 -9.73
C ALA A 259 -27.94 3.26 -9.17
N ARG A 260 -28.10 2.16 -8.44
CA ARG A 260 -27.08 1.39 -7.71
C ARG A 260 -26.38 2.15 -6.55
N TYR A 261 -27.08 3.08 -5.91
CA TYR A 261 -26.64 3.81 -4.71
C TYR A 261 -27.43 3.40 -3.45
N LEU A 262 -27.82 2.13 -3.33
CA LEU A 262 -28.51 1.64 -2.15
C LEU A 262 -27.50 1.26 -1.07
N PHE A 263 -27.36 2.12 -0.05
CA PHE A 263 -26.36 1.94 1.00
C PHE A 263 -26.76 0.90 2.05
N SER A 264 -25.86 -0.02 2.39
CA SER A 264 -26.01 -0.89 3.56
C SER A 264 -25.50 -0.20 4.83
N LEU A 265 -25.80 -0.73 6.01
CA LEU A 265 -25.31 -0.17 7.27
C LEU A 265 -23.78 -0.07 7.32
N LYS A 266 -23.06 -1.08 6.81
CA LYS A 266 -21.59 -1.06 6.72
C LYS A 266 -21.09 0.10 5.86
N HIS A 267 -21.80 0.42 4.78
CA HIS A 267 -21.46 1.56 3.94
C HIS A 267 -21.67 2.87 4.66
N ILE A 268 -22.78 3.02 5.37
CA ILE A 268 -23.08 4.22 6.16
C ILE A 268 -21.98 4.42 7.22
N GLU A 269 -21.62 3.36 7.96
CA GLU A 269 -20.54 3.39 8.95
C GLU A 269 -19.20 3.85 8.36
N ALA A 270 -18.86 3.37 7.16
CA ALA A 270 -17.61 3.70 6.47
C ALA A 270 -17.60 5.09 5.81
N LEU A 271 -18.73 5.54 5.26
CA LEU A 271 -18.83 6.77 4.48
C LEU A 271 -19.04 8.01 5.35
N VAL A 272 -19.74 7.88 6.48
CA VAL A 272 -20.06 9.02 7.36
C VAL A 272 -18.81 9.78 7.85
N PRO A 273 -17.74 9.12 8.36
CA PRO A 273 -16.54 9.83 8.78
C PRO A 273 -15.86 10.58 7.62
N GLN A 274 -15.91 10.03 6.41
CA GLN A 274 -15.32 10.64 5.21
C GLN A 274 -16.15 11.85 4.74
N LEU A 275 -17.48 11.73 4.74
CA LEU A 275 -18.41 12.83 4.47
C LEU A 275 -18.26 13.96 5.48
N LEU A 276 -18.13 13.65 6.77
CA LEU A 276 -17.90 14.65 7.82
C LEU A 276 -16.56 15.37 7.61
N ARG A 277 -15.50 14.65 7.24
CA ARG A 277 -14.19 15.25 6.93
C ARG A 277 -14.30 16.18 5.72
N CYS A 278 -14.94 15.73 4.65
CA CYS A 278 -15.20 16.53 3.45
C CYS A 278 -15.97 17.80 3.78
N PHE A 279 -17.03 17.68 4.60
CA PHE A 279 -17.82 18.80 5.08
C PHE A 279 -17.00 19.80 5.92
N CYS A 280 -16.21 19.32 6.89
CA CYS A 280 -15.43 20.18 7.79
C CYS A 280 -14.27 20.89 7.06
N THR A 281 -13.71 20.25 6.02
CA THR A 281 -12.60 20.81 5.21
C THR A 281 -13.08 21.61 3.99
N ARG A 282 -14.40 21.62 3.72
CA ARG A 282 -15.02 22.20 2.50
C ARG A 282 -14.38 21.74 1.19
N GLN A 283 -13.89 20.50 1.13
CA GLN A 283 -13.48 19.91 -0.14
C GLN A 283 -14.70 19.79 -1.07
N ALA A 284 -14.63 20.35 -2.27
CA ALA A 284 -15.71 20.21 -3.24
C ALA A 284 -15.78 18.78 -3.80
N GLY A 285 -16.98 18.21 -3.89
CA GLY A 285 -17.25 17.02 -4.70
C GLY A 285 -16.88 15.67 -4.08
N PHE A 286 -17.50 15.30 -2.96
CA PHE A 286 -17.47 13.94 -2.44
C PHE A 286 -18.00 12.95 -3.48
N ASP A 287 -17.10 12.13 -4.00
CA ASP A 287 -17.43 11.07 -4.93
C ASP A 287 -17.65 9.76 -4.17
N PHE A 288 -18.92 9.37 -4.04
CA PHE A 288 -19.31 8.14 -3.36
C PHE A 288 -18.63 6.91 -3.98
N LEU A 289 -18.47 6.89 -5.30
CA LEU A 289 -17.90 5.76 -6.03
C LEU A 289 -16.39 5.67 -5.82
N ARG A 290 -15.71 6.82 -5.85
CA ARG A 290 -14.28 6.89 -5.56
C ARG A 290 -13.99 6.50 -4.11
N SER A 291 -14.86 6.91 -3.19
CA SER A 291 -14.72 6.64 -1.75
C SER A 291 -14.99 5.18 -1.38
N THR A 292 -15.68 4.42 -2.25
CA THR A 292 -15.90 2.97 -2.10
C THR A 292 -14.85 2.12 -2.84
N ARG A 293 -13.83 2.73 -3.47
CA ARG A 293 -12.77 2.00 -4.17
C ARG A 293 -11.57 1.73 -3.24
N PRO A 294 -10.85 0.62 -3.44
CA PRO A 294 -9.60 0.37 -2.74
C PRO A 294 -8.58 1.48 -2.96
N SER A 295 -7.83 1.82 -1.91
CA SER A 295 -6.71 2.76 -1.99
C SER A 295 -5.66 2.31 -3.01
N GLY A 296 -5.14 3.25 -3.80
CA GLY A 296 -4.10 2.98 -4.80
C GLY A 296 -4.61 2.60 -6.20
N PHE A 297 -5.92 2.57 -6.43
CA PHE A 297 -6.48 2.41 -7.78
C PHE A 297 -6.58 3.76 -8.52
N ASP A 298 -5.86 3.90 -9.64
CA ASP A 298 -6.01 5.02 -10.59
C ASP A 298 -6.30 4.49 -12.00
N CYS A 299 -7.31 5.05 -12.66
CA CYS A 299 -7.65 4.68 -14.03
C CYS A 299 -6.60 5.15 -15.06
N ARG A 300 -5.82 6.19 -14.75
CA ARG A 300 -4.78 6.71 -15.66
C ARG A 300 -3.68 5.69 -15.93
N ASP A 301 -3.31 4.91 -14.92
CA ASP A 301 -2.31 3.85 -15.07
C ASP A 301 -2.81 2.75 -16.00
N MET A 302 -4.10 2.42 -15.94
CA MET A 302 -4.71 1.43 -16.84
C MET A 302 -4.64 1.84 -18.31
N CYS A 303 -4.88 3.13 -18.62
CA CYS A 303 -4.78 3.62 -19.99
C CYS A 303 -3.36 3.50 -20.54
N TRP A 304 -2.34 3.80 -19.74
CA TRP A 304 -0.94 3.62 -20.13
C TRP A 304 -0.62 2.14 -20.42
N HIS A 305 -1.03 1.24 -19.52
CA HIS A 305 -0.85 -0.20 -19.72
C HIS A 305 -1.55 -0.70 -20.97
N LEU A 306 -2.73 -0.18 -21.28
CA LEU A 306 -3.48 -0.50 -22.49
C LEU A 306 -2.77 0.00 -23.76
N THR A 307 -2.23 1.22 -23.77
CA THR A 307 -1.42 1.72 -24.89
C THR A 307 -0.19 0.87 -25.13
N ALA A 308 0.51 0.45 -24.06
CA ALA A 308 1.65 -0.44 -24.17
C ALA A 308 1.27 -1.81 -24.79
N LEU A 309 0.04 -2.29 -24.54
CA LEU A 309 -0.46 -3.52 -25.15
C LEU A 309 -0.81 -3.39 -26.62
N PHE A 310 -1.37 -2.26 -27.06
CA PHE A 310 -1.63 -2.04 -28.48
C PHE A 310 -0.35 -2.07 -29.33
N ASN A 311 0.80 -1.77 -28.74
CA ASN A 311 2.10 -1.89 -29.43
C ASN A 311 2.64 -3.33 -29.49
N LEU A 312 2.01 -4.29 -28.81
CA LEU A 312 2.48 -5.68 -28.70
C LEU A 312 1.58 -6.69 -29.42
N ILE A 313 0.37 -6.31 -29.83
CA ILE A 313 -0.55 -7.22 -30.50
C ILE A 313 -0.09 -7.52 -31.95
N PRO A 314 -0.31 -8.74 -32.47
CA PRO A 314 0.09 -9.09 -33.84
C PRO A 314 -0.74 -8.38 -34.92
N ASP A 315 -2.05 -8.26 -34.70
CA ASP A 315 -3.01 -7.71 -35.66
C ASP A 315 -4.23 -7.09 -34.96
N GLU A 316 -5.08 -6.40 -35.72
CA GLU A 316 -6.24 -5.67 -35.19
C GLU A 316 -7.34 -6.58 -34.61
N ALA A 317 -7.45 -7.85 -35.04
CA ALA A 317 -8.48 -8.77 -34.54
C ALA A 317 -8.28 -9.08 -33.05
N TRP A 318 -7.04 -9.06 -32.57
CA TRP A 318 -6.70 -9.20 -31.15
C TRP A 318 -7.30 -8.11 -30.26
N ILE A 319 -7.52 -6.90 -30.81
CA ILE A 319 -8.17 -5.83 -30.06
C ILE A 319 -9.54 -6.30 -29.57
N TRP A 320 -10.32 -6.91 -30.46
CA TRP A 320 -11.70 -7.30 -30.20
C TRP A 320 -11.80 -8.64 -29.46
N ALA A 321 -10.98 -9.62 -29.84
CA ALA A 321 -11.02 -10.97 -29.28
C ALA A 321 -10.32 -11.10 -27.92
N VAL A 322 -9.30 -10.27 -27.63
CA VAL A 322 -8.44 -10.42 -26.45
C VAL A 322 -8.43 -9.16 -25.59
N ILE A 323 -8.13 -7.99 -26.18
CA ILE A 323 -7.91 -6.76 -25.40
C ILE A 323 -9.23 -6.24 -24.79
N VAL A 324 -10.32 -6.21 -25.55
CA VAL A 324 -11.64 -5.80 -25.03
C VAL A 324 -12.08 -6.64 -23.82
N PRO A 325 -12.14 -8.00 -23.90
CA PRO A 325 -12.55 -8.80 -22.75
C PRO A 325 -11.57 -8.71 -21.58
N LEU A 326 -10.26 -8.64 -21.84
CA LEU A 326 -9.25 -8.50 -20.80
C LEU A 326 -9.37 -7.16 -20.06
N PHE A 327 -9.50 -6.06 -20.81
CA PHE A 327 -9.63 -4.72 -20.24
C PHE A 327 -10.96 -4.58 -19.49
N ALA A 328 -12.05 -5.08 -20.06
CA ALA A 328 -13.36 -5.15 -19.39
C ALA A 328 -13.25 -5.85 -18.03
N SER A 329 -12.74 -7.08 -17.97
CA SER A 329 -12.63 -7.82 -16.72
C SER A 329 -11.62 -7.20 -15.75
N SER A 330 -10.57 -6.54 -16.24
CA SER A 330 -9.57 -5.84 -15.43
C SER A 330 -10.15 -4.57 -14.78
N VAL A 331 -10.97 -3.81 -15.51
CA VAL A 331 -11.70 -2.65 -14.97
C VAL A 331 -12.73 -3.13 -13.94
N PHE A 332 -13.40 -4.25 -14.18
CA PHE A 332 -14.35 -4.82 -13.23
C PHE A 332 -13.71 -5.13 -11.86
N LEU A 333 -12.49 -5.67 -11.88
CA LEU A 333 -11.84 -6.26 -10.72
C LEU A 333 -11.70 -5.34 -9.48
N PRO A 334 -11.09 -4.13 -9.56
CA PRO A 334 -10.98 -3.21 -8.42
C PRO A 334 -12.27 -2.41 -8.14
N ASN A 335 -13.25 -2.44 -9.04
CA ASN A 335 -14.53 -1.74 -8.83
C ASN A 335 -15.53 -2.56 -8.00
N TYR A 336 -15.32 -3.87 -7.91
CA TYR A 336 -16.21 -4.79 -7.22
C TYR A 336 -15.50 -5.64 -6.14
N PRO A 337 -14.79 -5.03 -5.17
CA PRO A 337 -14.27 -5.77 -4.02
C PRO A 337 -15.42 -6.22 -3.09
N PRO A 338 -15.18 -7.14 -2.15
CA PRO A 338 -16.22 -7.59 -1.22
C PRO A 338 -16.79 -6.42 -0.43
N GLY A 339 -18.13 -6.32 -0.41
CA GLY A 339 -18.83 -5.22 0.26
C GLY A 339 -18.90 -3.93 -0.54
N SER A 340 -18.60 -3.91 -1.84
CA SER A 340 -18.83 -2.76 -2.74
C SER A 340 -20.28 -2.65 -3.21
N HIS A 341 -20.70 -1.43 -3.58
CA HIS A 341 -21.96 -1.19 -4.27
C HIS A 341 -21.81 -1.26 -5.78
N GLY A 342 -22.85 -1.76 -6.46
CA GLY A 342 -22.91 -1.74 -7.91
C GLY A 342 -22.80 -0.33 -8.48
N ASN A 343 -22.27 -0.20 -9.70
CA ASN A 343 -22.32 1.07 -10.42
C ASN A 343 -22.05 0.90 -11.92
N LYS A 344 -22.55 1.86 -12.71
CA LYS A 344 -21.99 2.31 -14.00
C LYS A 344 -20.55 2.87 -13.86
N ALA A 345 -19.67 2.18 -13.11
CA ALA A 345 -18.30 2.58 -12.74
C ALA A 345 -17.27 2.46 -13.86
N ILE A 346 -17.73 2.47 -15.09
CA ILE A 346 -16.95 2.16 -16.28
C ILE A 346 -16.70 3.43 -17.09
N SER A 347 -17.57 4.44 -16.91
CA SER A 347 -17.46 5.67 -17.71
C SER A 347 -16.17 6.44 -17.43
N THR A 348 -15.58 6.39 -16.22
CA THR A 348 -14.38 7.19 -15.91
C THR A 348 -13.10 6.62 -16.53
N ALA A 349 -12.91 5.29 -16.50
CA ALA A 349 -11.76 4.65 -17.15
C ALA A 349 -11.86 4.69 -18.69
N ILE A 350 -13.09 4.70 -19.21
CA ILE A 350 -13.38 4.71 -20.66
C ILE A 350 -13.52 6.15 -21.21
N LYS A 351 -13.52 7.19 -20.36
CA LYS A 351 -13.62 8.59 -20.78
C LYS A 351 -12.33 9.16 -21.37
N ASP A 352 -11.24 8.40 -21.41
CA ASP A 352 -10.00 8.81 -22.04
C ASP A 352 -10.27 9.28 -23.49
N PRO A 353 -9.94 10.54 -23.85
CA PRO A 353 -10.15 11.07 -25.19
C PRO A 353 -9.43 10.25 -26.27
N LEU A 354 -8.35 9.55 -25.93
CA LEU A 354 -7.51 8.80 -26.86
C LEU A 354 -8.14 7.46 -27.29
N LEU A 355 -9.13 6.95 -26.54
CA LEU A 355 -9.82 5.72 -26.90
C LEU A 355 -10.90 5.99 -27.97
N GLN A 356 -10.91 5.18 -29.03
CA GLN A 356 -11.90 5.26 -30.10
C GLN A 356 -13.31 4.88 -29.62
N SER A 357 -14.38 5.53 -30.11
CA SER A 357 -15.77 5.29 -29.69
C SER A 357 -16.17 3.82 -29.77
N ARG A 358 -15.83 3.13 -30.87
CA ARG A 358 -16.15 1.72 -31.07
C ARG A 358 -15.53 0.81 -30.00
N PHE A 359 -14.31 1.09 -29.55
CA PHE A 359 -13.67 0.35 -28.47
C PHE A 359 -14.42 0.55 -27.15
N LYS A 360 -14.83 1.79 -26.86
CA LYS A 360 -15.60 2.14 -25.66
C LYS A 360 -16.91 1.36 -25.59
N GLU A 361 -17.66 1.33 -26.70
CA GLU A 361 -18.93 0.60 -26.83
C GLU A 361 -18.75 -0.90 -26.56
N ARG A 362 -17.77 -1.54 -27.21
CA ARG A 362 -17.50 -2.98 -27.03
C ARG A 362 -17.06 -3.35 -25.62
N VAL A 363 -16.23 -2.52 -24.99
CA VAL A 363 -15.85 -2.73 -23.59
C VAL A 363 -17.07 -2.60 -22.67
N GLN A 364 -17.96 -1.63 -22.93
CA GLN A 364 -19.22 -1.48 -22.17
C GLN A 364 -20.16 -2.67 -22.33
N GLU A 365 -20.31 -3.20 -23.55
CA GLU A 365 -21.07 -4.44 -23.82
C GLU A 365 -20.50 -5.59 -22.99
N LYS A 366 -19.18 -5.81 -23.06
CA LYS A 366 -18.55 -6.95 -22.38
C LYS A 366 -18.58 -6.82 -20.86
N LEU A 367 -18.43 -5.61 -20.33
CA LEU A 367 -18.60 -5.34 -18.91
C LEU A 367 -20.02 -5.60 -18.44
N SER A 368 -21.02 -5.25 -19.25
CA SER A 368 -22.43 -5.52 -18.94
C SER A 368 -22.67 -7.03 -18.87
N GLU A 369 -22.07 -7.81 -19.76
CA GLU A 369 -22.13 -9.28 -19.72
C GLU A 369 -21.47 -9.87 -18.46
N ILE A 370 -20.26 -9.41 -18.10
CA ILE A 370 -19.57 -9.85 -16.86
C ILE A 370 -20.42 -9.50 -15.64
N PHE A 371 -21.00 -8.30 -15.61
CA PHE A 371 -21.83 -7.84 -14.52
C PHE A 371 -23.13 -8.64 -14.40
N LEU A 372 -23.80 -8.93 -15.52
CA LEU A 372 -25.01 -9.77 -15.51
C LEU A 372 -24.71 -11.17 -14.95
N ARG A 373 -23.59 -11.78 -15.34
CA ARG A 373 -23.16 -13.07 -14.77
C ARG A 373 -22.93 -12.99 -13.27
N PHE A 374 -22.20 -11.97 -12.82
CA PHE A 374 -21.95 -11.68 -11.41
C PHE A 374 -23.25 -11.52 -10.60
N GLU A 375 -24.29 -10.90 -11.14
CA GLU A 375 -25.59 -10.76 -10.46
C GLU A 375 -26.43 -12.05 -10.48
N SER A 376 -26.30 -12.86 -11.53
CA SER A 376 -27.17 -14.02 -11.77
C SER A 376 -26.76 -15.31 -11.06
N ASP A 377 -25.47 -15.48 -10.73
CA ASP A 377 -24.94 -16.76 -10.21
C ASP A 377 -24.41 -16.63 -8.76
N PRO A 378 -25.09 -17.26 -7.78
CA PRO A 378 -24.65 -17.29 -6.39
C PRO A 378 -23.28 -17.96 -6.15
N LEU A 379 -22.83 -18.86 -7.03
CA LEU A 379 -21.56 -19.59 -6.92
C LEU A 379 -20.37 -18.80 -7.52
N GLU A 380 -20.67 -17.75 -8.29
CA GLU A 380 -19.69 -16.90 -9.00
C GLU A 380 -19.60 -15.45 -8.46
N GLN A 381 -20.07 -15.20 -7.23
CA GLN A 381 -20.22 -13.88 -6.60
C GLN A 381 -18.92 -13.10 -6.29
N SER A 382 -17.76 -13.49 -6.78
CA SER A 382 -16.52 -12.70 -6.59
C SER A 382 -15.99 -12.16 -7.90
N SER A 383 -15.60 -10.88 -7.88
CA SER A 383 -14.96 -10.22 -9.02
C SER A 383 -13.67 -10.91 -9.45
N THR A 384 -12.94 -11.49 -8.50
CA THR A 384 -11.75 -12.31 -8.75
C THR A 384 -12.07 -13.56 -9.56
N ARG A 385 -13.19 -14.24 -9.27
CA ARG A 385 -13.62 -15.44 -10.01
C ARG A 385 -14.07 -15.08 -11.43
N GLN A 386 -14.94 -14.07 -11.57
CA GLN A 386 -15.36 -13.54 -12.88
C GLN A 386 -14.16 -13.19 -13.78
N HIS A 387 -13.18 -12.48 -13.21
CA HIS A 387 -11.97 -12.13 -13.93
C HIS A 387 -11.11 -13.36 -14.27
N SER A 388 -10.95 -14.29 -13.32
CA SER A 388 -10.25 -15.56 -13.57
C SER A 388 -10.86 -16.35 -14.72
N ASP A 389 -12.19 -16.40 -14.85
CA ASP A 389 -12.84 -17.15 -15.91
C ASP A 389 -12.69 -16.47 -17.28
N VAL A 390 -12.64 -15.13 -17.30
CA VAL A 390 -12.21 -14.39 -18.50
C VAL A 390 -10.76 -14.72 -18.86
N LEU A 391 -9.81 -14.69 -17.91
CA LEU A 391 -8.42 -15.07 -18.18
C LEU A 391 -8.30 -16.49 -18.76
N LYS A 392 -9.03 -17.47 -18.19
CA LYS A 392 -9.07 -18.84 -18.69
C LYS A 392 -9.54 -18.92 -20.14
N SER A 393 -10.60 -18.19 -20.47
CA SER A 393 -11.10 -18.13 -21.86
C SER A 393 -10.08 -17.55 -22.84
N LEU A 394 -9.17 -16.70 -22.34
CA LEU A 394 -8.11 -16.05 -23.13
C LEU A 394 -6.77 -16.79 -23.11
N TRP A 395 -6.62 -17.90 -22.38
CA TRP A 395 -5.37 -18.65 -22.28
C TRP A 395 -4.70 -19.01 -23.61
N PRO A 396 -5.42 -19.44 -24.67
CA PRO A 396 -4.79 -19.74 -25.95
C PRO A 396 -4.00 -18.54 -26.50
N HIS A 397 -4.61 -17.35 -26.49
CA HIS A 397 -4.01 -16.11 -26.98
C HIS A 397 -2.95 -15.56 -26.01
N LEU A 398 -3.26 -15.50 -24.71
CA LEU A 398 -2.35 -14.98 -23.69
C LEU A 398 -1.09 -15.84 -23.56
N SER A 399 -1.12 -17.11 -23.96
CA SER A 399 0.06 -17.98 -23.98
C SER A 399 1.18 -17.47 -24.89
N GLU A 400 0.82 -16.73 -25.95
CA GLU A 400 1.74 -16.17 -26.95
C GLU A 400 2.22 -14.75 -26.58
N LEU A 401 1.46 -14.04 -25.74
CA LEU A 401 1.75 -12.66 -25.34
C LEU A 401 2.54 -12.60 -24.02
N LYS A 402 3.78 -12.09 -24.07
CA LYS A 402 4.64 -11.91 -22.89
C LYS A 402 5.22 -10.49 -22.84
N THR A 403 4.94 -9.78 -21.76
CA THR A 403 5.45 -8.43 -21.50
C THR A 403 5.93 -8.28 -20.07
N PHE A 404 6.93 -7.43 -19.89
CA PHE A 404 7.44 -7.02 -18.58
C PHE A 404 7.05 -5.60 -18.21
N GLN A 405 6.32 -4.88 -19.07
CA GLN A 405 5.90 -3.51 -18.80
C GLN A 405 4.52 -3.42 -18.15
N SER A 406 3.66 -4.40 -18.39
CA SER A 406 2.27 -4.40 -17.92
C SER A 406 1.92 -5.76 -17.32
N CYS A 407 1.37 -5.79 -16.10
CA CYS A 407 0.78 -7.01 -15.57
C CYS A 407 -0.48 -7.32 -16.37
N LEU A 408 -0.40 -8.29 -17.29
CA LEU A 408 -1.52 -8.67 -18.16
C LEU A 408 -2.74 -9.15 -17.39
N SER A 409 -2.59 -9.54 -16.13
CA SER A 409 -3.74 -9.94 -15.31
C SER A 409 -4.57 -8.74 -14.86
N CYS A 410 -3.98 -7.69 -14.26
CA CYS A 410 -4.78 -6.59 -13.72
C CYS A 410 -4.79 -5.32 -14.57
N LEU A 411 -3.81 -5.13 -15.46
CA LEU A 411 -3.57 -3.88 -16.20
C LEU A 411 -3.47 -2.63 -15.32
N VAL A 412 -3.11 -2.77 -14.03
CA VAL A 412 -2.99 -1.65 -13.07
C VAL A 412 -1.55 -1.44 -12.61
N SER A 413 -0.73 -2.49 -12.60
CA SER A 413 0.63 -2.42 -12.06
C SER A 413 1.64 -3.07 -13.00
N ARG A 414 2.92 -2.71 -12.85
CA ARG A 414 4.01 -3.44 -13.48
C ARG A 414 4.18 -4.82 -12.84
N PRO A 415 4.57 -5.85 -13.62
CA PRO A 415 4.79 -7.17 -13.07
C PRO A 415 6.05 -7.19 -12.20
N GLU A 416 6.05 -8.00 -11.16
CA GLU A 416 7.13 -8.11 -10.16
C GLU A 416 7.65 -9.55 -10.02
N LYS A 417 6.87 -10.53 -10.49
CA LYS A 417 7.16 -11.96 -10.40
C LYS A 417 7.04 -12.60 -11.77
N VAL A 418 7.97 -13.47 -12.11
CA VAL A 418 7.98 -14.23 -13.37
C VAL A 418 7.69 -15.71 -13.09
N PHE A 419 6.84 -16.32 -13.91
CA PHE A 419 6.51 -17.75 -13.89
C PHE A 419 7.48 -18.55 -14.76
N ASP A 420 7.58 -19.86 -14.53
CA ASP A 420 8.39 -20.78 -15.36
C ASP A 420 8.07 -20.71 -16.86
N CYS A 421 6.82 -20.41 -17.22
CA CYS A 421 6.41 -20.21 -18.62
C CYS A 421 6.90 -18.90 -19.25
N GLY A 422 7.51 -17.99 -18.48
CA GLY A 422 8.01 -16.67 -18.91
C GLY A 422 6.98 -15.53 -18.80
N HIS A 423 5.75 -15.81 -18.37
CA HIS A 423 4.78 -14.76 -18.01
C HIS A 423 5.16 -14.05 -16.72
N ALA A 424 4.75 -12.80 -16.55
CA ALA A 424 4.99 -12.06 -15.33
C ALA A 424 3.73 -11.35 -14.80
N ILE A 425 3.58 -11.30 -13.48
CA ILE A 425 2.44 -10.63 -12.79
C ILE A 425 2.93 -9.78 -11.62
N CYS A 426 2.10 -8.84 -11.15
CA CYS A 426 2.41 -7.98 -10.02
C CYS A 426 2.12 -8.65 -8.66
N ASN A 427 2.69 -8.11 -7.57
CA ASN A 427 2.48 -8.61 -6.22
C ASN A 427 1.01 -8.56 -5.77
N VAL A 428 0.19 -7.63 -6.31
CA VAL A 428 -1.26 -7.60 -6.05
C VAL A 428 -1.95 -8.82 -6.63
N CYS A 429 -1.61 -9.22 -7.86
CA CYS A 429 -2.17 -10.43 -8.47
C CYS A 429 -1.70 -11.71 -7.78
N VAL A 430 -0.45 -11.76 -7.29
CA VAL A 430 0.03 -12.88 -6.46
C VAL A 430 -0.85 -13.06 -5.22
N ARG A 431 -1.12 -11.98 -4.48
CA ARG A 431 -1.99 -12.02 -3.29
C ARG A 431 -3.44 -12.38 -3.61
N ARG A 432 -3.94 -11.89 -4.75
CA ARG A 432 -5.32 -12.12 -5.20
C ARG A 432 -5.59 -13.57 -5.58
N PHE A 433 -4.73 -14.16 -6.41
CA PHE A 433 -4.94 -15.51 -6.94
C PHE A 433 -4.24 -16.60 -6.14
N GLY A 434 -3.23 -16.24 -5.34
CA GLY A 434 -2.49 -17.17 -4.51
C GLY A 434 -3.18 -17.47 -3.18
N GLN A 435 -2.98 -18.70 -2.69
CA GLN A 435 -3.42 -19.10 -1.36
C GLN A 435 -2.39 -18.67 -0.31
N ARG A 436 -2.79 -17.82 0.65
CA ARG A 436 -1.90 -17.41 1.75
C ARG A 436 -1.55 -18.62 2.62
N LEU A 437 -0.27 -18.86 2.83
CA LEU A 437 0.24 -19.90 3.74
C LEU A 437 0.15 -19.41 5.19
N SER A 438 -0.31 -20.27 6.09
CA SER A 438 -0.50 -19.91 7.51
C SER A 438 0.81 -19.52 8.19
N GLY A 439 0.81 -18.46 9.00
CA GLY A 439 1.95 -18.04 9.81
C GLY A 439 3.09 -17.34 9.04
N ARG A 440 2.96 -17.11 7.73
CA ARG A 440 3.89 -16.32 6.90
C ARG A 440 3.13 -15.36 5.99
N HIS A 441 3.84 -14.39 5.43
CA HIS A 441 3.33 -13.54 4.34
C HIS A 441 3.73 -14.11 2.97
N SER A 442 3.40 -15.39 2.76
CA SER A 442 3.76 -16.17 1.56
C SER A 442 2.50 -16.69 0.88
N PHE A 443 2.53 -16.77 -0.45
CA PHE A 443 1.37 -17.12 -1.27
C PHE A 443 1.69 -18.28 -2.21
N TYR A 444 0.92 -19.36 -2.12
CA TYR A 444 1.04 -20.53 -2.99
C TYR A 444 0.18 -20.37 -4.24
N LEU A 445 0.81 -20.42 -5.41
CA LEU A 445 0.18 -20.24 -6.71
C LEU A 445 0.82 -21.21 -7.73
N PRO A 446 0.27 -22.43 -7.89
CA PRO A 446 0.91 -23.52 -8.64
C PRO A 446 0.79 -23.40 -10.16
N HIS A 447 -0.07 -22.52 -10.67
CA HIS A 447 -0.30 -22.34 -12.11
C HIS A 447 -0.18 -20.89 -12.51
N CYS A 448 0.30 -20.64 -13.72
CA CYS A 448 0.27 -19.31 -14.31
C CYS A 448 -1.17 -18.86 -14.57
N VAL A 449 -1.57 -17.72 -14.01
CA VAL A 449 -2.92 -17.16 -14.20
C VAL A 449 -3.22 -16.77 -15.65
N LEU A 450 -2.19 -16.54 -16.47
CA LEU A 450 -2.31 -16.07 -17.85
C LEU A 450 -2.34 -17.18 -18.90
N CYS A 451 -1.79 -18.36 -18.62
CA CYS A 451 -1.74 -19.46 -19.61
C CYS A 451 -2.03 -20.86 -19.03
N GLY A 452 -2.33 -20.97 -17.74
CA GLY A 452 -2.67 -22.24 -17.09
C GLY A 452 -1.53 -23.23 -16.88
N ARG A 453 -0.30 -22.95 -17.36
CA ARG A 453 0.85 -23.86 -17.19
C ARG A 453 1.25 -24.01 -15.73
N PHE A 454 1.58 -25.23 -15.34
CA PHE A 454 2.07 -25.56 -14.00
C PHE A 454 3.48 -25.02 -13.77
N GLN A 455 3.74 -24.57 -12.55
CA GLN A 455 5.07 -24.23 -12.07
C GLN A 455 5.73 -25.44 -11.40
N SER A 456 7.06 -25.43 -11.37
CA SER A 456 7.80 -26.31 -10.47
C SER A 456 7.41 -26.05 -9.00
N ALA A 457 7.36 -27.11 -8.19
CA ALA A 457 6.92 -27.03 -6.80
C ALA A 457 7.70 -25.98 -5.98
N GLU A 458 9.00 -25.84 -6.28
CA GLU A 458 9.87 -24.88 -5.60
C GLU A 458 9.57 -23.42 -5.94
N LYS A 459 8.96 -23.13 -7.11
CA LYS A 459 8.64 -21.78 -7.60
C LYS A 459 7.15 -21.43 -7.49
N ALA A 460 6.34 -22.36 -7.01
CA ALA A 460 4.93 -22.12 -6.75
C ALA A 460 4.68 -21.25 -5.51
N ASN A 461 5.68 -21.08 -4.64
CA ASN A 461 5.60 -20.24 -3.45
C ASN A 461 6.19 -18.86 -3.72
N PHE A 462 5.41 -17.82 -3.48
CA PHE A 462 5.84 -16.44 -3.55
C PHE A 462 5.91 -15.85 -2.15
N ASP A 463 7.11 -15.68 -1.63
CA ASP A 463 7.34 -14.89 -0.42
C ASP A 463 7.21 -13.40 -0.75
N LEU A 464 6.52 -12.63 0.08
CA LEU A 464 6.41 -11.18 -0.03
C LEU A 464 6.82 -10.54 1.30
N VAL A 465 7.36 -9.33 1.25
CA VAL A 465 7.67 -8.55 2.46
C VAL A 465 6.37 -8.28 3.24
N PRO A 466 6.25 -8.71 4.51
CA PRO A 466 5.05 -8.44 5.29
C PRO A 466 4.75 -6.95 5.40
N PRO A 467 3.48 -6.51 5.45
CA PRO A 467 3.15 -5.09 5.43
C PRO A 467 3.74 -4.31 6.60
N THR A 468 3.76 -4.92 7.80
CA THR A 468 4.26 -4.32 9.05
C THR A 468 5.74 -4.56 9.32
N ALA A 469 6.42 -5.35 8.49
CA ALA A 469 7.85 -5.59 8.64
C ALA A 469 8.66 -4.45 7.99
N GLY A 470 9.77 -4.09 8.60
CA GLY A 470 10.72 -3.12 8.06
C GLY A 470 11.54 -3.67 6.89
N ILE A 471 12.25 -2.78 6.19
CA ILE A 471 13.08 -3.11 5.02
C ILE A 471 14.51 -3.41 5.45
N ARG A 472 15.09 -4.48 4.91
CA ARG A 472 16.47 -4.94 5.18
C ARG A 472 17.33 -4.75 3.93
N ILE A 473 18.36 -3.90 4.02
CA ILE A 473 19.11 -3.42 2.84
C ILE A 473 20.57 -3.85 2.90
N LEU A 474 21.10 -4.32 1.77
CA LEU A 474 22.53 -4.60 1.57
C LEU A 474 23.07 -3.80 0.38
N SER A 475 24.18 -3.08 0.56
CA SER A 475 24.99 -2.57 -0.55
C SER A 475 26.39 -3.17 -0.55
N ILE A 476 26.91 -3.40 -1.75
CA ILE A 476 28.25 -3.98 -1.95
C ILE A 476 29.02 -3.14 -2.95
N ASP A 477 30.16 -2.61 -2.50
CA ASP A 477 31.00 -1.71 -3.29
C ASP A 477 31.69 -2.41 -4.48
N GLY A 478 32.07 -1.61 -5.48
CA GLY A 478 33.04 -2.01 -6.49
C GLY A 478 34.47 -2.00 -5.97
N GLY A 479 35.35 -2.76 -6.62
CA GLY A 479 36.75 -2.85 -6.17
C GLY A 479 37.63 -3.93 -6.81
N GLY A 480 37.26 -4.46 -7.99
CA GLY A 480 38.06 -5.49 -8.69
C GLY A 480 38.29 -6.74 -7.82
N ILE A 481 39.53 -7.25 -7.78
CA ILE A 481 39.90 -8.43 -6.97
C ILE A 481 39.62 -8.26 -5.47
N ARG A 482 39.48 -7.01 -4.98
CA ARG A 482 39.18 -6.74 -3.57
C ARG A 482 37.76 -7.10 -3.18
N GLY A 483 36.91 -7.50 -4.13
CA GLY A 483 35.61 -8.14 -3.89
C GLY A 483 35.66 -9.38 -2.99
N VAL A 484 36.85 -9.99 -2.79
CA VAL A 484 37.03 -11.04 -1.79
C VAL A 484 36.75 -10.56 -0.35
N ILE A 485 36.93 -9.27 -0.05
CA ILE A 485 36.67 -8.69 1.28
C ILE A 485 35.18 -8.75 1.63
N PRO A 486 34.26 -8.16 0.84
CA PRO A 486 32.82 -8.27 1.13
C PRO A 486 32.32 -9.72 1.12
N LEU A 487 32.91 -10.61 0.29
CA LEU A 487 32.59 -12.04 0.31
C LEU A 487 32.97 -12.74 1.62
N VAL A 488 34.11 -12.39 2.24
CA VAL A 488 34.50 -12.93 3.55
C VAL A 488 33.56 -12.44 4.65
N TYR A 489 33.11 -11.18 4.60
CA TYR A 489 32.05 -10.71 5.50
C TYR A 489 30.73 -11.48 5.31
N LEU A 490 30.30 -11.71 4.06
CA LEU A 490 29.10 -12.50 3.77
C LEU A 490 29.24 -13.97 4.20
N GLU A 491 30.43 -14.57 4.05
CA GLU A 491 30.73 -15.91 4.56
C GLU A 491 30.53 -15.99 6.07
N HIS A 492 31.06 -15.01 6.81
CA HIS A 492 30.88 -14.93 8.26
C HIS A 492 29.41 -14.74 8.63
N MET A 493 28.71 -13.76 8.05
CA MET A 493 27.28 -13.54 8.30
C MET A 493 26.43 -14.77 7.99
N ASN A 494 26.77 -15.52 6.94
CA ASN A 494 26.06 -16.74 6.58
C ASN A 494 26.24 -17.83 7.63
N LYS A 495 27.45 -18.01 8.18
CA LYS A 495 27.67 -18.94 9.29
C LYS A 495 26.84 -18.55 10.52
N GLU A 496 26.77 -17.26 10.83
CA GLU A 496 25.97 -16.75 11.95
C GLU A 496 24.46 -16.96 11.74
N MET A 497 23.95 -16.92 10.50
CA MET A 497 22.53 -17.14 10.22
C MET A 497 22.18 -18.62 10.02
N GLU A 498 23.12 -19.45 9.55
CA GLU A 498 22.90 -20.88 9.30
C GLU A 498 22.55 -21.67 10.57
N ILE A 499 22.99 -21.21 11.75
CA ILE A 499 22.57 -21.80 13.04
C ILE A 499 21.04 -21.75 13.21
N PHE A 500 20.38 -20.74 12.65
CA PHE A 500 18.93 -20.60 12.62
C PHE A 500 18.26 -21.40 11.48
N GLY A 501 19.02 -22.17 10.72
CA GLY A 501 18.54 -22.89 9.54
C GLY A 501 18.27 -22.00 8.33
N SER A 502 18.82 -20.78 8.30
CA SER A 502 18.57 -19.78 7.26
C SER A 502 19.86 -19.27 6.63
N PRO A 503 20.00 -19.26 5.29
CA PRO A 503 21.13 -18.64 4.63
C PRO A 503 21.05 -17.11 4.69
N VAL A 504 22.21 -16.43 4.62
CA VAL A 504 22.33 -14.96 4.69
C VAL A 504 21.41 -14.23 3.70
N ARG A 505 21.19 -14.81 2.53
CA ARG A 505 20.36 -14.23 1.46
C ARG A 505 18.90 -13.98 1.88
N ASN A 506 18.38 -14.72 2.86
CA ASN A 506 17.01 -14.55 3.38
C ASN A 506 16.87 -13.36 4.35
N HIS A 507 17.99 -12.71 4.70
CA HIS A 507 18.05 -11.60 5.66
C HIS A 507 18.07 -10.21 5.01
N PHE A 508 17.90 -10.15 3.69
CA PHE A 508 17.86 -8.91 2.91
C PHE A 508 16.68 -8.91 1.94
N ASP A 509 15.96 -7.80 1.91
CA ASP A 509 14.84 -7.56 1.00
C ASP A 509 15.31 -6.83 -0.26
N TYR A 510 16.36 -6.02 -0.13
CA TYR A 510 16.99 -5.31 -1.23
C TYR A 510 18.52 -5.42 -1.18
N VAL A 511 19.12 -5.70 -2.33
CA VAL A 511 20.57 -5.83 -2.51
C VAL A 511 20.99 -5.02 -3.73
N CYS A 512 21.94 -4.11 -3.57
CA CYS A 512 22.56 -3.42 -4.69
C CYS A 512 24.08 -3.59 -4.71
N GLY A 513 24.62 -3.90 -5.88
CA GLY A 513 26.06 -4.09 -6.05
C GLY A 513 26.61 -3.30 -7.24
N THR A 514 27.86 -2.86 -7.11
CA THR A 514 28.61 -2.19 -8.16
C THR A 514 29.85 -2.98 -8.52
N SER A 515 30.14 -3.18 -9.81
CA SER A 515 31.34 -3.88 -10.29
C SER A 515 31.48 -5.27 -9.64
N ALA A 516 32.61 -5.56 -8.99
CA ALA A 516 32.80 -6.76 -8.17
C ALA A 516 31.64 -7.02 -7.18
N GLY A 517 31.11 -5.98 -6.53
CA GLY A 517 29.92 -6.08 -5.68
C GLY A 517 28.66 -6.50 -6.43
N GLY A 518 28.51 -6.07 -7.69
CA GLY A 518 27.44 -6.52 -8.59
C GLY A 518 27.55 -8.01 -8.92
N LEU A 519 28.77 -8.51 -9.17
CA LEU A 519 29.02 -9.94 -9.38
C LEU A 519 28.64 -10.77 -8.15
N ILE A 520 28.97 -10.27 -6.95
CA ILE A 520 28.62 -10.91 -5.68
C ILE A 520 27.10 -10.92 -5.47
N ALA A 521 26.44 -9.79 -5.72
CA ALA A 521 24.99 -9.67 -5.62
C ALA A 521 24.28 -10.69 -6.54
N ILE A 522 24.71 -10.78 -7.81
CA ILE A 522 24.18 -11.77 -8.76
C ILE A 522 24.47 -13.20 -8.27
N GLY A 523 25.71 -13.51 -7.92
CA GLY A 523 26.12 -14.86 -7.55
C GLY A 523 25.39 -15.42 -6.33
N VAL A 524 25.32 -14.63 -5.25
CA VAL A 524 24.73 -15.07 -3.97
C VAL A 524 23.20 -15.01 -4.00
N PHE A 525 22.60 -13.98 -4.60
CA PHE A 525 21.16 -13.73 -4.48
C PHE A 525 20.35 -14.19 -5.68
N LEU A 526 20.90 -14.16 -6.91
CA LEU A 526 20.21 -14.63 -8.12
C LEU A 526 20.59 -16.06 -8.49
N MET A 527 21.89 -16.37 -8.51
CA MET A 527 22.39 -17.71 -8.83
C MET A 527 22.42 -18.65 -7.61
N ARG A 528 22.15 -18.11 -6.41
CA ARG A 528 22.02 -18.84 -5.14
C ARG A 528 23.26 -19.61 -4.71
N TRP A 529 24.45 -19.22 -5.18
CA TRP A 529 25.71 -19.74 -4.65
C TRP A 529 25.80 -19.46 -3.15
N THR A 530 26.33 -20.41 -2.38
CA THR A 530 26.71 -20.11 -1.00
C THR A 530 27.82 -19.06 -1.01
N PRO A 531 27.96 -18.19 0.01
CA PRO A 531 29.06 -17.24 0.04
C PRO A 531 30.45 -17.89 -0.11
N GLN A 532 30.62 -19.10 0.42
CA GLN A 532 31.82 -19.94 0.28
C GLN A 532 32.07 -20.35 -1.18
N GLU A 533 31.02 -20.84 -1.85
CA GLU A 533 31.08 -21.18 -3.27
C GLU A 533 31.34 -19.94 -4.14
N CYS A 534 30.63 -18.85 -3.85
CA CYS A 534 30.79 -17.58 -4.56
C CYS A 534 32.21 -17.04 -4.40
N LEU A 535 32.81 -17.13 -3.21
CA LEU A 535 34.20 -16.78 -2.96
C LEU A 535 35.16 -17.61 -3.82
N SER A 536 34.97 -18.92 -3.85
CA SER A 536 35.82 -19.83 -4.62
C SER A 536 35.72 -19.56 -6.14
N ARG A 537 34.50 -19.39 -6.65
CA ARG A 537 34.25 -19.02 -8.05
C ARG A 537 34.81 -17.63 -8.38
N PHE A 538 34.66 -16.67 -7.47
CA PHE A 538 35.19 -15.31 -7.66
C PHE A 538 36.71 -15.32 -7.78
N GLU A 539 37.42 -16.11 -6.97
CA GLU A 539 38.87 -16.27 -7.08
C GLU A 539 39.31 -16.88 -8.42
N GLU A 540 38.58 -17.90 -8.89
CA GLU A 540 38.82 -18.51 -10.21
C GLU A 540 38.59 -17.50 -11.35
N ILE A 541 37.48 -16.76 -11.29
CA ILE A 541 37.14 -15.71 -12.25
C ILE A 541 38.20 -14.62 -12.23
N ALA A 542 38.56 -14.08 -11.07
CA ALA A 542 39.59 -13.06 -10.91
C ALA A 542 40.94 -13.52 -11.48
N THR A 543 41.34 -14.76 -11.15
CA THR A 543 42.58 -15.35 -11.67
C THR A 543 42.55 -15.46 -13.18
N ARG A 544 41.44 -15.90 -13.78
CA ARG A 544 41.28 -16.04 -15.25
C ARG A 544 41.20 -14.71 -15.98
N THR A 545 40.48 -13.75 -15.44
CA THR A 545 40.26 -12.41 -16.01
C THR A 545 41.54 -11.59 -16.00
N PHE A 546 42.29 -11.64 -14.90
CA PHE A 546 43.52 -10.87 -14.72
C PHE A 546 44.78 -11.69 -14.94
N LYS A 547 44.71 -12.86 -15.61
CA LYS A 547 45.92 -13.56 -16.04
C LYS A 547 46.78 -12.58 -16.84
N ALA A 548 47.97 -12.31 -16.34
CA ALA A 548 48.99 -11.67 -17.15
C ALA A 548 49.22 -12.58 -18.37
N GLU A 549 49.17 -12.04 -19.58
CA GLU A 549 49.96 -12.62 -20.66
C GLU A 549 51.41 -12.62 -20.14
N HIS A 550 51.85 -13.76 -19.63
CA HIS A 550 53.18 -13.97 -19.10
C HIS A 550 54.17 -14.01 -20.27
N GLU A 551 54.40 -12.87 -20.92
CA GLU A 551 55.61 -12.67 -21.71
C GLU A 551 56.67 -12.06 -20.79
N LYS A 552 57.40 -12.95 -20.10
CA LYS A 552 58.63 -12.59 -19.38
C LYS A 552 59.66 -12.09 -20.41
N ILE A 553 59.83 -10.78 -20.61
CA ILE A 553 61.05 -10.07 -21.07
C ILE A 553 60.86 -8.54 -20.88
N PHE A 554 61.83 -7.87 -20.25
CA PHE A 554 61.86 -6.41 -20.02
C PHE A 554 62.39 -5.66 -21.26
N SER A 555 61.53 -4.91 -21.97
CA SER A 555 61.96 -3.92 -22.97
C SER A 555 61.06 -2.68 -22.99
N ILE A 556 61.67 -1.49 -23.02
CA ILE A 556 60.99 -0.17 -23.04
C ILE A 556 60.15 0.00 -24.32
N SER A 557 60.61 -0.54 -25.47
CA SER A 557 59.88 -0.45 -26.74
C SER A 557 58.55 -1.21 -26.70
N ARG A 558 58.46 -2.30 -25.93
CA ARG A 558 57.22 -3.07 -25.77
C ARG A 558 56.25 -2.47 -24.75
N ARG A 559 56.72 -1.63 -23.80
CA ARG A 559 55.81 -0.81 -22.97
C ARG A 559 55.09 0.23 -23.82
N VAL A 560 55.81 0.88 -24.73
CA VAL A 560 55.23 1.80 -25.71
C VAL A 560 54.31 1.03 -26.67
N HIS A 561 54.71 -0.15 -27.15
CA HIS A 561 53.86 -1.03 -27.97
C HIS A 561 52.59 -1.50 -27.26
N ASN A 562 52.68 -1.89 -25.99
CA ASN A 562 51.53 -2.31 -25.19
C ASN A 562 50.62 -1.12 -24.86
N MET A 563 51.18 0.06 -24.60
CA MET A 563 50.41 1.31 -24.45
C MET A 563 49.67 1.67 -25.76
N PHE A 564 50.36 1.57 -26.91
CA PHE A 564 49.75 1.72 -28.24
C PHE A 564 48.70 0.64 -28.53
N ARG A 565 48.94 -0.62 -28.15
CA ARG A 565 47.96 -1.72 -28.32
C ARG A 565 46.75 -1.55 -27.42
N THR A 566 46.91 -1.09 -26.19
CA THR A 566 45.79 -0.78 -25.28
C THR A 566 45.01 0.43 -25.79
N PHE A 567 45.70 1.45 -26.33
CA PHE A 567 45.06 2.58 -27.01
C PHE A 567 44.29 2.16 -28.27
N LEU A 568 44.82 1.22 -29.08
CA LEU A 568 44.17 0.70 -30.28
C LEU A 568 43.06 -0.33 -30.00
N ARG A 569 43.19 -1.14 -28.95
CA ARG A 569 42.21 -2.19 -28.58
C ARG A 569 41.15 -1.69 -27.61
N ASP A 570 41.34 -0.52 -27.00
CA ASP A 570 40.41 0.12 -26.06
C ASP A 570 40.20 -0.66 -24.74
N HIS A 571 41.08 -1.63 -24.41
CA HIS A 571 41.04 -2.38 -23.15
C HIS A 571 42.34 -3.15 -22.85
N ARG A 572 42.54 -3.56 -21.58
CA ARG A 572 43.67 -4.37 -21.10
C ARG A 572 43.34 -5.85 -20.90
N TYR A 573 42.10 -6.18 -20.54
CA TYR A 573 41.62 -7.52 -20.21
C TYR A 573 40.27 -7.82 -20.89
N ASN A 574 39.97 -9.10 -21.09
CA ASN A 574 38.76 -9.54 -21.78
C ASN A 574 37.65 -9.91 -20.77
N LEU A 575 36.40 -9.51 -21.02
CA LEU A 575 35.23 -9.81 -20.15
C LEU A 575 34.74 -11.26 -20.24
N SER A 576 35.20 -12.03 -21.23
CA SER A 576 34.71 -13.40 -21.49
C SER A 576 34.80 -14.36 -20.31
N PRO A 577 35.78 -14.30 -19.37
CA PRO A 577 35.74 -15.17 -18.19
C PRO A 577 34.56 -14.83 -17.26
N ILE A 578 34.20 -13.55 -17.11
CA ILE A 578 33.02 -13.12 -16.36
C ILE A 578 31.76 -13.59 -17.11
N GLU A 579 31.65 -13.30 -18.40
CA GLU A 579 30.49 -13.69 -19.21
C GLU A 579 30.24 -15.20 -19.17
N ARG A 580 31.30 -16.01 -19.29
CA ARG A 580 31.23 -17.47 -19.18
C ARG A 580 30.83 -17.91 -17.77
N ALA A 581 31.37 -17.30 -16.71
CA ALA A 581 31.03 -17.72 -15.34
C ALA A 581 29.55 -17.49 -15.00
N PHE A 582 28.95 -16.46 -15.58
CA PHE A 582 27.54 -16.10 -15.38
C PHE A 582 26.62 -16.58 -16.52
N GLY A 583 27.17 -17.26 -17.54
CA GLY A 583 26.43 -17.82 -18.69
C GLY A 583 26.51 -19.34 -18.83
N ASN A 584 27.56 -19.98 -18.32
CA ASN A 584 27.77 -21.42 -18.44
C ASN A 584 26.81 -22.20 -17.53
N GLY A 585 26.17 -23.24 -18.09
CA GLY A 585 25.30 -24.16 -17.37
C GLY A 585 23.83 -24.17 -17.82
N PHE A 586 23.44 -23.28 -18.73
CA PHE A 586 22.08 -23.19 -19.24
C PHE A 586 22.05 -23.25 -20.77
N GLU A 587 21.13 -24.02 -21.34
CA GLU A 587 20.90 -24.07 -22.79
C GLU A 587 20.45 -22.70 -23.35
N THR A 588 19.82 -21.87 -22.51
CA THR A 588 19.40 -20.51 -22.84
C THR A 588 19.90 -19.50 -21.80
N ALA A 589 20.27 -18.31 -22.26
CA ALA A 589 20.77 -17.24 -21.39
C ALA A 589 19.67 -16.79 -20.41
N ILE A 590 19.96 -16.92 -19.11
CA ILE A 590 19.05 -16.50 -18.04
C ILE A 590 18.95 -14.97 -18.03
N LYS A 591 17.72 -14.46 -18.00
CA LYS A 591 17.41 -13.02 -17.88
C LYS A 591 17.55 -12.52 -16.45
N MET A 592 17.86 -11.23 -16.27
CA MET A 592 17.87 -10.61 -14.93
C MET A 592 16.49 -10.68 -14.27
N PHE A 593 15.41 -10.46 -15.03
CA PHE A 593 14.03 -10.65 -14.56
C PHE A 593 13.53 -12.03 -14.96
N ASN A 594 13.76 -13.00 -14.07
CA ASN A 594 13.49 -14.41 -14.27
C ASN A 594 12.66 -15.00 -13.11
N PRO A 595 12.20 -16.25 -13.25
CA PRO A 595 11.47 -16.93 -12.19
C PRO A 595 12.39 -17.27 -11.01
N LEU A 596 12.30 -16.46 -9.95
CA LEU A 596 13.07 -16.62 -8.71
C LEU A 596 12.17 -17.07 -7.57
N GLN A 597 12.72 -17.96 -6.74
CA GLN A 597 12.04 -18.43 -5.53
C GLN A 597 12.06 -17.38 -4.40
N ALA A 598 13.13 -16.59 -4.31
CA ALA A 598 13.28 -15.55 -3.30
C ALA A 598 12.83 -14.18 -3.84
N ASP A 599 12.13 -13.39 -3.01
CA ASP A 599 11.68 -12.03 -3.37
C ASP A 599 12.72 -10.94 -3.11
N THR A 600 13.97 -11.33 -2.86
CA THR A 600 15.03 -10.34 -2.71
C THR A 600 15.18 -9.55 -4.02
N LYS A 601 15.00 -8.24 -3.92
CA LYS A 601 15.17 -7.29 -5.00
C LYS A 601 16.67 -7.06 -5.20
N VAL A 602 17.20 -7.47 -6.33
CA VAL A 602 18.61 -7.36 -6.68
C VAL A 602 18.77 -6.34 -7.77
N ALA A 603 19.60 -5.35 -7.51
CA ALA A 603 19.98 -4.31 -8.46
C ALA A 603 21.50 -4.30 -8.67
N VAL A 604 21.90 -4.03 -9.90
CA VAL A 604 23.31 -3.91 -10.27
C VAL A 604 23.49 -2.61 -11.02
N THR A 605 24.45 -1.80 -10.59
CA THR A 605 24.72 -0.49 -11.21
C THR A 605 25.59 -0.64 -12.45
N ALA A 606 25.27 0.10 -13.50
CA ALA A 606 26.14 0.32 -14.65
C ALA A 606 26.03 1.79 -15.09
N THR A 607 26.87 2.22 -16.02
CA THR A 607 26.83 3.58 -16.58
C THR A 607 26.68 3.49 -18.09
N THR A 608 25.78 4.28 -18.69
CA THR A 608 25.66 4.33 -20.16
C THR A 608 26.86 5.04 -20.77
N VAL A 609 27.37 4.54 -21.89
CA VAL A 609 28.53 5.16 -22.56
C VAL A 609 28.13 6.48 -23.23
N ARG A 610 26.94 6.53 -23.84
CA ARG A 610 26.49 7.70 -24.62
C ARG A 610 26.11 8.90 -23.76
N GLY A 611 25.36 8.66 -22.68
CA GLY A 611 24.81 9.71 -21.83
C GLY A 611 25.60 9.94 -20.54
N ASN A 612 26.52 9.04 -20.19
CA ASN A 612 27.16 9.00 -18.88
C ASN A 612 26.13 9.04 -17.73
N VAL A 613 25.04 8.29 -17.90
CA VAL A 613 23.93 8.22 -16.94
C VAL A 613 24.03 6.91 -16.17
N SER A 614 23.87 6.96 -14.86
CA SER A 614 23.79 5.77 -14.01
C SER A 614 22.54 4.96 -14.37
N CYS A 615 22.65 3.64 -14.43
CA CYS A 615 21.53 2.78 -14.73
C CYS A 615 21.53 1.53 -13.85
N LEU A 616 20.33 1.00 -13.62
CA LEU A 616 20.12 -0.23 -12.86
C LEU A 616 19.67 -1.37 -13.77
N HIS A 617 20.37 -2.50 -13.65
CA HIS A 617 19.91 -3.79 -14.12
C HIS A 617 19.34 -4.57 -12.93
N THR A 618 18.10 -5.03 -13.03
CA THR A 618 17.34 -5.50 -11.86
C THR A 618 16.55 -6.79 -12.14
N ASN A 619 16.18 -7.52 -11.09
CA ASN A 619 15.23 -8.64 -11.14
C ASN A 619 13.79 -8.24 -10.77
N TYR A 620 13.45 -6.95 -10.86
CA TYR A 620 12.13 -6.39 -10.56
C TYR A 620 11.86 -5.19 -11.46
N ASN A 621 10.67 -4.61 -11.48
CA ASN A 621 10.36 -3.51 -12.39
C ASN A 621 10.33 -2.12 -11.76
N GLY A 622 10.15 -2.05 -10.44
CA GLY A 622 10.13 -0.79 -9.70
C GLY A 622 8.90 0.05 -10.05
N ASP A 623 8.78 1.21 -9.41
CA ASP A 623 7.69 2.15 -9.66
C ASP A 623 7.98 3.08 -10.86
N ARG A 624 6.91 3.60 -11.49
CA ARG A 624 6.94 4.39 -12.73
C ARG A 624 7.29 5.87 -12.50
N SER A 625 7.50 6.33 -11.27
CA SER A 625 7.65 7.77 -10.96
C SER A 625 8.56 8.48 -11.97
N GLU A 626 7.95 9.42 -12.72
CA GLU A 626 8.59 10.27 -13.73
C GLU A 626 9.45 11.37 -13.10
N GLU A 627 9.61 11.36 -11.77
CA GLU A 627 10.52 12.26 -11.07
C GLU A 627 11.96 12.06 -11.59
N HIS A 628 12.57 13.16 -12.00
CA HIS A 628 13.98 13.21 -12.42
C HIS A 628 14.87 12.73 -11.28
N ILE A 629 15.39 11.51 -11.41
CA ILE A 629 16.40 10.95 -10.52
C ILE A 629 17.66 10.68 -11.34
N ASP A 630 18.81 10.79 -10.69
CA ASP A 630 20.15 10.64 -11.26
C ASP A 630 20.49 9.21 -11.75
N TYR A 631 19.50 8.31 -11.88
CA TYR A 631 19.67 7.01 -12.52
C TYR A 631 18.42 6.56 -13.31
N GLN A 632 18.64 5.66 -14.27
CA GLN A 632 17.60 5.04 -15.09
C GLN A 632 17.43 3.55 -14.80
N HIS A 633 16.18 3.09 -14.68
CA HIS A 633 15.87 1.67 -14.56
C HIS A 633 15.74 1.03 -15.95
N ILE A 634 16.60 0.06 -16.27
CA ILE A 634 16.64 -0.54 -17.60
C ILE A 634 15.78 -1.81 -17.62
N ARG A 635 14.74 -1.80 -18.47
CA ARG A 635 13.90 -2.97 -18.76
C ARG A 635 13.49 -2.98 -20.23
N ALA A 636 13.68 -4.11 -20.90
CA ALA A 636 13.15 -4.26 -22.26
C ALA A 636 11.63 -4.40 -22.26
N ALA A 637 10.98 -3.95 -23.35
CA ALA A 637 9.53 -4.09 -23.51
C ALA A 637 9.08 -5.57 -23.56
N THR A 638 9.91 -6.44 -24.14
CA THR A 638 9.61 -7.86 -24.36
C THR A 638 10.64 -8.77 -23.70
N PHE A 639 10.19 -9.94 -23.25
CA PHE A 639 11.00 -10.95 -22.56
C PHE A 639 12.32 -11.29 -23.30
N GLY A 640 12.25 -11.49 -24.63
CA GLY A 640 13.40 -11.94 -25.41
C GLY A 640 14.54 -10.93 -25.47
N HIS A 641 14.24 -9.63 -25.43
CA HIS A 641 15.20 -8.54 -25.56
C HIS A 641 15.73 -8.04 -24.22
N ASP A 642 15.26 -8.59 -23.12
CA ASP A 642 15.68 -8.16 -21.80
C ASP A 642 17.13 -8.58 -21.50
N ILE A 643 17.78 -7.88 -20.57
CA ILE A 643 19.19 -8.11 -20.27
C ILE A 643 19.40 -9.47 -19.62
N SER A 644 20.44 -10.20 -20.05
CA SER A 644 20.84 -11.45 -19.40
C SER A 644 21.64 -11.21 -18.13
N ILE A 645 21.67 -12.19 -17.22
CA ILE A 645 22.52 -12.15 -16.02
C ILE A 645 24.00 -11.97 -16.41
N SER A 646 24.44 -12.69 -17.45
CA SER A 646 25.81 -12.60 -17.97
C SER A 646 26.13 -11.20 -18.51
N ASP A 647 25.20 -10.59 -19.27
CA ASP A 647 25.38 -9.23 -19.79
C ASP A 647 25.36 -8.18 -18.68
N ALA A 648 24.51 -8.34 -17.67
CA ALA A 648 24.47 -7.44 -16.51
C ALA A 648 25.78 -7.52 -15.70
N ALA A 649 26.28 -8.74 -15.46
CA ALA A 649 27.56 -8.99 -14.79
C ALA A 649 28.75 -8.39 -15.57
N ALA A 650 28.75 -8.50 -16.89
CA ALA A 650 29.75 -7.89 -17.74
C ALA A 650 29.65 -6.35 -17.75
N SER A 651 28.44 -5.81 -17.87
CA SER A 651 28.17 -4.37 -17.93
C SER A 651 28.64 -3.65 -16.66
N THR A 652 28.29 -4.19 -15.48
CA THR A 652 28.70 -3.59 -14.21
C THR A 652 30.20 -3.63 -13.97
N SER A 653 30.92 -4.59 -14.56
CA SER A 653 32.35 -4.81 -14.34
C SER A 653 33.25 -4.20 -15.42
N ALA A 654 32.66 -3.57 -16.45
CA ALA A 654 33.36 -3.07 -17.63
C ALA A 654 34.08 -1.74 -17.33
N ALA A 655 35.05 -1.77 -16.41
CA ALA A 655 35.79 -0.59 -15.96
C ALA A 655 36.64 -0.03 -17.10
N PRO A 656 36.51 1.26 -17.46
CA PRO A 656 37.38 1.89 -18.44
C PRO A 656 38.85 1.67 -18.11
N TYR A 657 39.70 1.64 -19.13
CA TYR A 657 41.11 1.23 -19.08
C TYR A 657 41.34 -0.28 -18.85
N TYR A 658 40.53 -0.95 -18.03
CA TYR A 658 40.64 -2.39 -17.80
C TYR A 658 39.93 -3.22 -18.86
N PHE A 659 38.67 -2.89 -19.16
CA PHE A 659 37.78 -3.67 -20.02
C PHE A 659 37.14 -2.78 -21.09
N LYS A 660 36.71 -3.42 -22.19
CA LYS A 660 35.92 -2.77 -23.22
C LYS A 660 34.49 -2.60 -22.71
N SER A 661 33.83 -1.50 -23.09
CA SER A 661 32.40 -1.31 -22.83
C SER A 661 31.57 -2.49 -23.36
N LYS A 662 30.52 -2.87 -22.64
CA LYS A 662 29.61 -3.96 -23.01
C LYS A 662 28.43 -3.44 -23.81
N HIS A 663 28.33 -3.86 -25.07
CA HIS A 663 27.15 -3.61 -25.89
C HIS A 663 26.07 -4.68 -25.63
N VAL A 664 24.85 -4.24 -25.34
CA VAL A 664 23.68 -5.12 -25.18
C VAL A 664 22.67 -4.77 -26.27
N SER A 665 22.42 -5.73 -27.16
CA SER A 665 21.55 -5.54 -28.31
C SER A 665 20.15 -5.07 -27.90
N LYS A 666 19.60 -4.08 -28.62
CA LYS A 666 18.27 -3.47 -28.40
C LYS A 666 18.10 -2.71 -27.07
N LEU A 667 19.16 -2.57 -26.27
CA LEU A 667 19.18 -1.72 -25.07
C LEU A 667 20.15 -0.56 -25.27
N ASP A 668 21.40 -0.70 -24.82
CA ASP A 668 22.44 0.33 -24.96
C ASP A 668 23.83 -0.30 -24.81
N THR A 669 24.86 0.53 -24.80
CA THR A 669 26.23 0.19 -24.46
C THR A 669 26.57 0.72 -23.07
N TYR A 670 27.09 -0.16 -22.22
CA TYR A 670 27.32 0.07 -20.81
C TYR A 670 28.81 -0.07 -20.43
N GLN A 671 29.17 0.59 -19.36
CA GLN A 671 30.47 0.54 -18.69
C GLN A 671 30.26 0.48 -17.16
N ASP A 672 31.34 0.29 -16.41
CA ASP A 672 31.27 0.06 -14.96
C ASP A 672 30.45 1.13 -14.21
N GLY A 673 29.63 0.68 -13.27
CA GLY A 673 28.81 1.57 -12.43
C GLY A 673 29.64 2.40 -11.44
N GLY A 674 30.87 1.97 -11.15
CA GLY A 674 31.80 2.65 -10.27
C GLY A 674 32.25 4.02 -10.76
N LEU A 675 32.06 4.33 -12.04
CA LEU A 675 32.32 5.67 -12.58
C LEU A 675 31.49 6.76 -11.90
N LEU A 676 30.26 6.43 -11.47
CA LEU A 676 29.35 7.36 -10.81
C LEU A 676 29.09 6.96 -9.36
N TYR A 677 28.78 5.69 -9.11
CA TYR A 677 28.32 5.20 -7.80
C TYR A 677 29.08 3.94 -7.39
N ASN A 678 30.39 4.05 -7.10
CA ASN A 678 31.18 2.88 -6.66
C ASN A 678 30.73 2.29 -5.32
N ASN A 679 30.18 3.14 -4.45
CA ASN A 679 29.33 2.73 -3.32
C ASN A 679 27.87 3.03 -3.69
N PRO A 680 27.00 2.02 -3.83
CA PRO A 680 25.65 2.25 -4.32
C PRO A 680 24.66 2.70 -3.21
N ALA A 681 25.12 3.34 -2.12
CA ALA A 681 24.24 3.59 -0.98
C ALA A 681 23.11 4.58 -1.23
N PHE A 682 23.41 5.66 -1.95
CA PHE A 682 22.38 6.60 -2.41
C PHE A 682 21.37 5.92 -3.32
N VAL A 683 21.86 5.21 -4.35
CA VAL A 683 21.02 4.50 -5.32
C VAL A 683 20.11 3.48 -4.63
N SER A 684 20.64 2.71 -3.68
CA SER A 684 19.86 1.75 -2.90
C SER A 684 18.73 2.40 -2.11
N THR A 685 19.01 3.57 -1.53
CA THR A 685 18.04 4.28 -0.69
C THR A 685 16.92 4.90 -1.53
N TRP A 686 17.26 5.53 -2.65
CA TRP A 686 16.28 6.06 -3.58
C TRP A 686 15.40 4.97 -4.18
N GLU A 687 15.99 3.83 -4.51
CA GLU A 687 15.25 2.70 -5.06
C GLU A 687 14.33 2.05 -4.02
N CYS A 688 14.79 1.86 -2.77
CA CYS A 688 13.94 1.37 -1.69
C CYS A 688 12.75 2.29 -1.41
N ALA A 689 12.93 3.61 -1.48
CA ALA A 689 11.84 4.57 -1.34
C ALA A 689 10.81 4.44 -2.48
N ARG A 690 11.21 4.03 -3.68
CA ARG A 690 10.30 3.79 -4.81
C ARG A 690 9.57 2.45 -4.72
N ILE A 691 10.28 1.39 -4.32
CA ILE A 691 9.68 0.04 -4.18
C ILE A 691 8.72 0.01 -2.99
N TRP A 692 9.07 0.68 -1.89
CA TRP A 692 8.29 0.72 -0.66
C TRP A 692 8.07 2.17 -0.19
N PRO A 693 7.19 2.95 -0.84
CA PRO A 693 6.99 4.36 -0.53
C PRO A 693 6.55 4.61 0.91
N ASP A 694 5.83 3.69 1.54
CA ASP A 694 5.32 3.90 2.90
C ASP A 694 6.37 3.64 4.00
N LYS A 695 7.51 3.00 3.67
CA LYS A 695 8.49 2.55 4.69
C LYS A 695 9.97 2.59 4.30
N GLY A 696 10.30 2.69 3.02
CA GLY A 696 11.67 2.63 2.49
C GLY A 696 12.43 3.96 2.51
N GLN A 697 11.84 5.03 3.08
CA GLN A 697 12.36 6.40 2.96
C GLN A 697 13.37 6.73 4.07
N ILE A 698 14.64 6.30 3.92
CA ILE A 698 15.64 6.46 5.00
C ILE A 698 15.82 7.91 5.47
N PHE A 699 15.75 8.86 4.54
CA PHE A 699 15.96 10.29 4.82
C PHE A 699 14.74 10.97 5.46
N GLU A 700 13.56 10.33 5.48
CA GLU A 700 12.33 10.88 6.06
C GLU A 700 11.98 10.19 7.39
N PRO A 701 12.20 10.83 8.56
CA PRO A 701 12.03 10.18 9.87
C PRO A 701 10.63 9.61 10.12
N ASN A 702 9.59 10.21 9.54
CA ASN A 702 8.19 9.81 9.76
C ASN A 702 7.72 8.68 8.82
N ARG A 703 8.51 8.31 7.81
CA ARG A 703 8.19 7.30 6.78
C ARG A 703 9.31 6.27 6.61
N ASN A 704 10.10 6.10 7.66
CA ASN A 704 11.24 5.21 7.68
C ASN A 704 10.98 4.02 8.61
N GLN A 705 10.88 2.83 8.02
CA GLN A 705 10.92 1.56 8.74
C GLN A 705 12.02 0.68 8.13
N VAL A 706 13.24 1.19 7.99
CA VAL A 706 14.41 0.36 7.65
C VAL A 706 14.94 -0.31 8.91
N ASP A 707 14.95 -1.63 8.92
CA ASP A 707 15.41 -2.42 10.07
C ASP A 707 16.92 -2.31 10.22
N HIS A 708 17.63 -2.53 9.11
CA HIS A 708 19.07 -2.37 8.99
C HIS A 708 19.48 -2.09 7.56
N TYR A 709 20.56 -1.32 7.44
CA TYR A 709 21.28 -1.06 6.22
C TYR A 709 22.72 -1.53 6.42
N ILE A 710 23.18 -2.53 5.68
CA ILE A 710 24.56 -3.02 5.75
C ILE A 710 25.27 -2.65 4.44
N SER A 711 26.37 -1.90 4.52
CA SER A 711 27.25 -1.60 3.39
C SER A 711 28.57 -2.34 3.55
N LEU A 712 28.93 -3.15 2.56
CA LEU A 712 30.17 -3.91 2.53
C LEU A 712 31.19 -3.25 1.60
N GLY A 713 32.32 -2.83 2.16
CA GLY A 713 33.40 -2.19 1.43
C GLY A 713 34.45 -3.15 0.89
N THR A 714 35.20 -2.68 -0.11
CA THR A 714 36.30 -3.41 -0.76
C THR A 714 37.68 -2.98 -0.25
N GLY A 715 37.73 -2.51 1.00
CA GLY A 715 38.92 -2.07 1.69
C GLY A 715 39.29 -0.61 1.41
N THR A 716 39.95 0.03 2.36
CA THR A 716 40.32 1.45 2.26
C THR A 716 41.62 1.75 3.02
N SER A 717 42.45 2.66 2.50
CA SER A 717 43.72 3.08 3.12
C SER A 717 43.62 4.51 3.68
N GLN A 718 44.34 4.79 4.77
CA GLN A 718 44.39 6.14 5.37
C GLN A 718 45.34 7.10 4.64
N SER A 719 46.21 6.61 3.76
CA SER A 719 47.27 7.42 3.14
C SER A 719 46.71 8.48 2.17
N ASN A 720 46.88 9.76 2.52
CA ASN A 720 46.80 10.93 1.64
C ASN A 720 45.48 11.18 0.87
N ARG A 721 44.32 11.02 1.52
CA ARG A 721 43.03 11.40 0.90
C ARG A 721 42.85 12.90 0.65
N TYR A 722 43.66 13.74 1.30
CA TYR A 722 43.70 15.19 1.12
C TYR A 722 45.15 15.67 1.17
N THR A 723 45.86 15.58 0.06
CA THR A 723 47.16 16.25 -0.06
C THR A 723 46.94 17.69 -0.48
N VAL A 724 46.99 18.60 0.49
CA VAL A 724 47.12 20.04 0.23
C VAL A 724 48.60 20.36 0.36
N GLY A 725 49.21 20.93 -0.68
CA GLY A 725 50.64 21.19 -0.72
C GLY A 725 51.05 22.19 -1.81
N PRO A 726 52.30 22.67 -1.77
CA PRO A 726 52.83 23.56 -2.79
C PRO A 726 52.88 22.89 -4.17
N HIS A 727 52.90 23.70 -5.23
CA HIS A 727 52.95 23.22 -6.62
C HIS A 727 54.06 22.17 -6.82
N SER A 728 53.70 21.02 -7.38
CA SER A 728 54.63 19.92 -7.64
C SER A 728 54.51 19.47 -9.11
N PRO A 729 55.56 19.66 -9.94
CA PRO A 729 55.55 19.25 -11.34
C PRO A 729 55.28 17.74 -11.54
N LYS A 730 55.59 16.92 -10.52
CA LYS A 730 55.37 15.46 -10.55
C LYS A 730 53.92 15.06 -10.33
N THR A 731 53.13 15.86 -9.62
CA THR A 731 51.73 15.55 -9.26
C THR A 731 50.71 16.43 -9.99
N ASP A 732 51.15 17.58 -10.52
CA ASP A 732 50.23 18.60 -11.03
C ASP A 732 50.08 18.56 -12.56
N HIS A 733 50.72 17.61 -13.23
CA HIS A 733 50.59 17.42 -14.66
C HIS A 733 49.23 16.80 -15.03
N PHE A 734 48.75 17.09 -16.25
CA PHE A 734 47.39 16.76 -16.70
C PHE A 734 47.00 15.28 -16.49
N VAL A 735 47.90 14.35 -16.84
CA VAL A 735 47.64 12.91 -16.73
C VAL A 735 47.45 12.48 -15.28
N HIS A 736 48.29 12.95 -14.36
CA HIS A 736 48.14 12.64 -12.93
C HIS A 736 46.89 13.29 -12.34
N ARG A 737 46.54 14.53 -12.74
CA ARG A 737 45.27 15.15 -12.31
C ARG A 737 44.04 14.38 -12.80
N LEU A 738 44.06 13.92 -14.05
CA LEU A 738 42.97 13.10 -14.61
C LEU A 738 42.87 11.75 -13.90
N ALA A 739 44.01 11.08 -13.66
CA ALA A 739 44.05 9.83 -12.92
C ALA A 739 43.61 9.99 -11.46
N SER A 740 44.00 11.10 -10.81
CA SER A 740 43.59 11.43 -9.44
C SER A 740 42.10 11.73 -9.35
N TRP A 741 41.54 12.49 -10.29
CA TRP A 741 40.10 12.74 -10.40
C TRP A 741 39.31 11.45 -10.58
N ALA A 742 39.73 10.59 -11.53
CA ALA A 742 39.10 9.30 -11.78
C ALA A 742 39.23 8.31 -10.60
N SER A 743 40.33 8.38 -9.83
CA SER A 743 40.49 7.58 -8.62
C SER A 743 39.62 8.09 -7.48
N GLY A 744 39.41 9.42 -7.39
CA GLY A 744 38.56 10.04 -6.38
C GLY A 744 37.06 9.72 -6.55
N SER A 745 36.58 9.55 -7.78
CA SER A 745 35.20 9.09 -8.03
C SER A 745 34.98 7.61 -7.67
N LEU A 746 36.06 6.83 -7.57
CA LEU A 746 36.04 5.42 -7.16
C LEU A 746 36.22 5.24 -5.62
N ASP A 747 36.42 6.32 -4.86
CA ASP A 747 36.56 6.23 -3.40
C ASP A 747 35.19 6.01 -2.73
N SER A 748 34.89 4.74 -2.49
CA SER A 748 33.65 4.31 -1.84
C SER A 748 33.50 4.82 -0.41
N GLU A 749 34.60 5.09 0.30
CA GLU A 749 34.54 5.54 1.69
C GLU A 749 34.14 7.02 1.77
N ILE A 750 34.59 7.85 0.82
CA ILE A 750 34.10 9.23 0.67
C ILE A 750 32.59 9.23 0.35
N LEU A 751 32.14 8.38 -0.58
CA LEU A 751 30.73 8.26 -0.94
C LEU A 751 29.87 7.81 0.26
N TRP A 752 30.33 6.82 1.02
CA TRP A 752 29.66 6.39 2.25
C TRP A 752 29.58 7.51 3.29
N ASN A 753 30.68 8.25 3.50
CA ASN A 753 30.70 9.37 4.45
C ASN A 753 29.74 10.50 4.05
N ARG A 754 29.61 10.78 2.75
CA ARG A 754 28.58 11.69 2.24
C ARG A 754 27.18 11.15 2.51
N PHE A 755 26.93 9.88 2.20
CA PHE A 755 25.64 9.23 2.46
C PHE A 755 25.23 9.31 3.92
N ILE A 756 26.08 8.84 4.85
CA ILE A 756 25.75 8.79 6.28
C ILE A 756 25.56 10.17 6.89
N SER A 757 26.21 11.21 6.32
CA SER A 757 26.00 12.60 6.75
C SER A 757 24.57 13.09 6.46
N CYS A 758 23.94 12.61 5.39
CA CYS A 758 22.55 12.89 5.04
C CYS A 758 21.54 12.05 5.84
N VAL A 759 21.96 10.92 6.44
CA VAL A 759 21.07 10.05 7.20
C VAL A 759 20.72 10.70 8.56
N PRO A 760 19.43 10.74 8.94
CA PRO A 760 18.99 11.25 10.25
C PRO A 760 19.68 10.52 11.41
N GLN A 761 20.00 11.24 12.48
CA GLN A 761 20.76 10.68 13.61
C GLN A 761 20.10 9.43 14.23
N SER A 762 18.76 9.39 14.29
CA SER A 762 17.98 8.24 14.78
C SER A 762 18.17 6.95 13.97
N MET A 763 18.72 7.03 12.77
CA MET A 763 18.88 5.92 11.84
C MET A 763 20.34 5.51 11.62
N ARG A 764 21.30 6.37 11.97
CA ARG A 764 22.72 6.12 11.72
C ARG A 764 23.22 4.83 12.37
N GLU A 765 22.71 4.48 13.56
CA GLU A 765 23.08 3.24 14.26
C GLU A 765 22.67 1.98 13.50
N ARG A 766 21.59 2.06 12.70
CA ARG A 766 21.11 0.96 11.84
C ARG A 766 21.83 0.89 10.50
N CYS A 767 22.63 1.91 10.17
CA CYS A 767 23.42 2.00 8.94
C CYS A 767 24.88 1.59 9.21
N LEU A 768 25.18 0.32 8.97
CA LEU A 768 26.45 -0.30 9.31
C LEU A 768 27.37 -0.37 8.09
N ARG A 769 28.57 0.21 8.22
CA ARG A 769 29.65 0.10 7.25
C ARG A 769 30.68 -0.91 7.73
N LEU A 770 30.80 -2.03 7.02
CA LEU A 770 31.81 -3.04 7.27
C LEU A 770 32.87 -2.94 6.18
N ASN A 771 34.09 -2.55 6.57
CA ASN A 771 35.16 -2.30 5.62
C ASN A 771 36.54 -2.58 6.25
N LEU A 772 37.44 -3.16 5.45
CA LEU A 772 38.81 -3.45 5.87
C LEU A 772 39.68 -2.19 5.79
N HIS A 773 40.40 -1.86 6.86
CA HIS A 773 41.32 -0.72 6.88
C HIS A 773 42.75 -1.21 6.67
N PHE A 774 43.40 -0.71 5.61
CA PHE A 774 44.78 -1.06 5.32
C PHE A 774 45.76 -0.14 6.04
N PRO A 775 46.83 -0.68 6.67
CA PRO A 775 47.90 0.13 7.26
C PRO A 775 48.80 0.79 6.21
N GLY A 776 48.75 0.34 4.96
CA GLY A 776 49.53 0.86 3.83
C GLY A 776 48.67 1.10 2.59
N PRO A 777 49.27 1.28 1.40
CA PRO A 777 48.53 1.55 0.18
C PRO A 777 47.60 0.38 -0.20
N GLU A 778 46.48 0.72 -0.81
CA GLU A 778 45.51 -0.25 -1.30
C GLU A 778 46.11 -1.18 -2.36
N PRO A 779 45.86 -2.50 -2.30
CA PRO A 779 46.22 -3.41 -3.38
C PRO A 779 45.54 -3.01 -4.69
N GLY A 780 46.24 -3.17 -5.80
CA GLY A 780 45.69 -2.86 -7.12
C GLY A 780 44.46 -3.71 -7.45
N LEU A 781 43.53 -3.14 -8.22
CA LEU A 781 42.26 -3.78 -8.60
C LEU A 781 42.41 -5.11 -9.37
N SER A 782 43.60 -5.38 -9.92
CA SER A 782 43.96 -6.60 -10.66
C SER A 782 45.08 -7.43 -10.00
N ASP A 783 45.44 -7.14 -8.74
CA ASP A 783 46.51 -7.83 -8.01
C ASP A 783 46.03 -9.16 -7.41
N VAL A 784 45.97 -10.19 -8.25
CA VAL A 784 45.51 -11.55 -7.87
C VAL A 784 46.36 -12.16 -6.75
N ALA A 785 47.65 -11.82 -6.65
CA ALA A 785 48.54 -12.36 -5.62
C ALA A 785 48.15 -11.91 -4.20
N SER A 786 47.45 -10.77 -4.08
CA SER A 786 47.01 -10.24 -2.79
C SER A 786 45.79 -10.96 -2.18
N ILE A 787 45.05 -11.77 -2.96
CA ILE A 787 43.78 -12.40 -2.55
C ILE A 787 43.92 -13.17 -1.23
N GLY A 788 44.95 -14.02 -1.11
CA GLY A 788 45.17 -14.82 0.10
C GLY A 788 45.36 -13.95 1.35
N ARG A 789 46.18 -12.90 1.23
CA ARG A 789 46.43 -11.93 2.31
C ARG A 789 45.15 -11.17 2.68
N LEU A 790 44.39 -10.70 1.69
CA LEU A 790 43.15 -9.95 1.90
C LEU A 790 42.12 -10.77 2.68
N LYS A 791 41.96 -12.05 2.36
CA LYS A 791 41.06 -12.95 3.10
C LYS A 791 41.47 -13.07 4.56
N GLN A 792 42.76 -13.28 4.83
CA GLN A 792 43.25 -13.42 6.20
C GLN A 792 43.04 -12.13 6.99
N GLN A 793 43.46 -10.99 6.45
CA GLN A 793 43.27 -9.68 7.10
C GLN A 793 41.80 -9.35 7.37
N THR A 794 40.91 -9.72 6.44
CA THR A 794 39.46 -9.51 6.64
C THR A 794 38.92 -10.38 7.77
N ARG A 795 39.34 -11.66 7.86
CA ARG A 795 38.95 -12.54 8.96
C ARG A 795 39.41 -12.00 10.31
N ASP A 796 40.62 -11.48 10.38
CA ASP A 796 41.16 -10.88 11.62
C ASP A 796 40.40 -9.60 12.00
N ALA A 797 40.02 -8.79 11.00
CA ALA A 797 39.23 -7.56 11.20
C ALA A 797 37.80 -7.85 11.69
N ILE A 798 37.16 -8.93 11.21
CA ILE A 798 35.78 -9.31 11.60
C ILE A 798 35.65 -9.47 13.12
N TRP A 799 36.64 -10.08 13.77
CA TRP A 799 36.61 -10.35 15.22
C TRP A 799 36.81 -9.09 16.07
N SER A 800 37.50 -8.07 15.54
CA SER A 800 37.82 -6.84 16.25
C SER A 800 36.80 -5.71 15.99
N ASP A 801 36.02 -5.79 14.91
CA ASP A 801 35.04 -4.78 14.56
C ASP A 801 33.68 -5.02 15.25
N ARG A 802 33.36 -4.18 16.24
CA ARG A 802 32.06 -4.20 16.95
C ARG A 802 30.86 -4.14 16.00
N ARG A 803 30.98 -3.45 14.85
CA ARG A 803 29.89 -3.32 13.87
C ARG A 803 29.47 -4.67 13.28
N THR A 804 30.36 -5.66 13.24
CA THR A 804 30.04 -7.02 12.83
C THR A 804 29.04 -7.67 13.81
N ALA A 805 29.27 -7.50 15.12
CA ALA A 805 28.34 -7.99 16.14
C ALA A 805 27.00 -7.25 16.10
N ASP A 806 27.01 -5.94 15.85
CA ASP A 806 25.80 -5.15 15.69
C ASP A 806 25.00 -5.61 14.45
N ALA A 807 25.67 -5.89 13.33
CA ALA A 807 25.04 -6.45 12.13
C ALA A 807 24.33 -7.78 12.43
N ARG A 808 25.00 -8.69 13.17
CA ARG A 808 24.39 -9.94 13.62
C ARG A 808 23.12 -9.68 14.44
N ASN A 809 23.18 -8.77 15.41
CA ASN A 809 22.05 -8.44 16.27
C ASN A 809 20.85 -7.92 15.48
N TYR A 810 21.06 -6.98 14.54
CA TYR A 810 19.99 -6.47 13.70
C TYR A 810 19.41 -7.55 12.77
N MET A 811 20.26 -8.40 12.19
CA MET A 811 19.81 -9.50 11.33
C MET A 811 18.94 -10.52 12.08
N ILE A 812 19.27 -10.81 13.34
CA ILE A 812 18.47 -11.70 14.22
C ILE A 812 17.15 -11.03 14.59
N ALA A 813 17.19 -9.76 15.03
CA ALA A 813 15.98 -9.05 15.44
C ALA A 813 15.00 -8.85 14.26
N GLY A 814 15.55 -8.56 13.08
CA GLY A 814 14.83 -8.46 11.82
C GLY A 814 14.21 -9.77 11.33
N MET A 815 14.42 -10.92 11.99
CA MET A 815 13.70 -12.17 11.68
C MET A 815 12.25 -12.15 12.18
N PHE A 816 11.95 -11.30 13.17
CA PHE A 816 10.64 -11.24 13.82
C PHE A 816 9.91 -9.97 13.46
N TYR A 817 8.59 -10.05 13.28
CA TYR A 817 7.72 -8.89 13.02
C TYR A 817 6.37 -9.11 13.70
N PHE A 818 5.56 -8.05 13.83
CA PHE A 818 4.25 -8.14 14.49
C PHE A 818 3.10 -7.90 13.50
N GLU A 819 2.07 -8.74 13.55
CA GLU A 819 0.78 -8.51 12.89
C GLU A 819 -0.31 -8.29 13.93
N LEU A 820 -1.08 -7.22 13.76
CA LEU A 820 -2.28 -6.95 14.55
C LEU A 820 -3.41 -7.86 14.04
N ASP A 821 -4.05 -8.59 14.95
CA ASP A 821 -5.19 -9.46 14.65
C ASP A 821 -6.51 -8.72 14.86
N GLN A 822 -6.64 -8.04 16.00
CA GLN A 822 -7.85 -7.33 16.41
C GLN A 822 -7.49 -6.09 17.23
N TYR A 823 -8.38 -5.11 17.21
CA TYR A 823 -8.30 -3.99 18.11
C TYR A 823 -9.71 -3.50 18.45
N SER A 824 -9.91 -2.99 19.67
CA SER A 824 -11.18 -2.47 20.15
C SER A 824 -10.94 -1.34 21.15
N ARG A 825 -11.82 -0.34 21.18
CA ARG A 825 -11.70 0.79 22.10
C ARG A 825 -12.28 0.40 23.47
N VAL A 826 -11.59 0.75 24.54
CA VAL A 826 -11.96 0.47 25.95
C VAL A 826 -12.42 1.75 26.63
N GLU A 827 -13.12 1.64 27.76
CA GLU A 827 -13.42 2.76 28.65
C GLU A 827 -12.15 3.56 28.99
N GLY A 828 -12.22 4.88 28.92
CA GLY A 828 -11.08 5.79 29.04
C GLY A 828 -10.38 6.15 27.73
N GLY A 829 -10.76 5.54 26.60
CA GLY A 829 -10.31 5.96 25.26
C GLY A 829 -9.10 5.19 24.73
N ALA A 830 -8.54 4.29 25.56
CA ALA A 830 -7.50 3.35 25.19
C ALA A 830 -8.01 2.28 24.21
N TYR A 831 -7.08 1.53 23.62
CA TYR A 831 -7.34 0.47 22.66
C TYR A 831 -6.80 -0.85 23.19
N GLN A 832 -7.68 -1.81 23.39
CA GLN A 832 -7.31 -3.22 23.60
C GLN A 832 -6.96 -3.81 22.24
N CYS A 833 -5.75 -4.33 22.12
CA CYS A 833 -5.19 -4.91 20.93
C CYS A 833 -4.84 -6.38 21.18
N SER A 834 -4.98 -7.20 20.15
CA SER A 834 -4.45 -8.56 20.11
C SER A 834 -3.77 -8.81 18.77
N GLY A 835 -2.70 -9.59 18.77
CA GLY A 835 -1.92 -9.87 17.57
C GLY A 835 -0.83 -10.89 17.83
N ASN A 836 0.06 -11.07 16.86
CA ASN A 836 1.11 -12.07 16.94
C ASN A 836 2.46 -11.54 16.49
N VAL A 837 3.51 -11.91 17.22
CA VAL A 837 4.88 -11.88 16.69
C VAL A 837 5.09 -13.14 15.86
N LEU A 838 5.52 -12.96 14.61
CA LEU A 838 5.74 -14.00 13.61
C LEU A 838 7.20 -13.97 13.13
N SER A 839 7.68 -15.09 12.60
CA SER A 839 8.98 -15.13 11.90
C SER A 839 8.78 -14.90 10.40
N ARG A 840 9.55 -13.99 9.81
CA ARG A 840 9.52 -13.70 8.36
C ARG A 840 10.49 -14.55 7.54
N VAL A 841 11.27 -15.42 8.18
CA VAL A 841 12.32 -16.19 7.50
C VAL A 841 11.72 -17.48 6.90
N PRO A 842 11.94 -17.75 5.60
CA PRO A 842 11.44 -18.97 4.98
C PRO A 842 12.32 -20.15 5.38
N LEU A 843 11.78 -20.98 6.28
CA LEU A 843 12.41 -22.21 6.76
C LEU A 843 11.62 -23.42 6.27
N ASP A 844 12.34 -24.49 5.90
CA ASP A 844 11.78 -25.82 5.74
C ASP A 844 11.64 -26.50 7.13
N ILE A 845 11.24 -27.77 7.16
CA ILE A 845 10.99 -28.50 8.41
C ILE A 845 12.27 -28.62 9.25
N GLU A 846 13.42 -28.86 8.62
CA GLU A 846 14.70 -28.97 9.32
C GLU A 846 15.22 -27.62 9.81
N GLY A 847 15.09 -26.58 8.98
CA GLY A 847 15.39 -25.20 9.36
C GLY A 847 14.52 -24.76 10.53
N GLN A 848 13.24 -25.12 10.55
CA GLN A 848 12.33 -24.82 11.65
C GLN A 848 12.76 -25.55 12.95
N LYS A 849 13.23 -26.80 12.86
CA LYS A 849 13.85 -27.53 14.01
C LYS A 849 15.04 -26.77 14.58
N LYS A 850 15.99 -26.40 13.72
CA LYS A 850 17.21 -25.66 14.10
C LYS A 850 16.87 -24.30 14.70
N PHE A 851 15.90 -23.60 14.12
CA PHE A 851 15.41 -22.32 14.60
C PHE A 851 14.89 -22.41 16.04
N TYR A 852 13.95 -23.34 16.33
CA TYR A 852 13.44 -23.51 17.69
C TYR A 852 14.51 -23.95 18.69
N ALA A 853 15.41 -24.85 18.29
CA ALA A 853 16.51 -25.28 19.15
C ALA A 853 17.42 -24.08 19.51
N THR A 854 17.80 -23.28 18.52
CA THR A 854 18.63 -22.08 18.72
C THR A 854 17.95 -21.06 19.65
N LEU A 855 16.66 -20.80 19.43
CA LEU A 855 15.92 -19.86 20.28
C LEU A 855 15.82 -20.32 21.73
N ARG A 856 15.59 -21.63 21.94
CA ARG A 856 15.55 -22.27 23.26
C ARG A 856 16.90 -22.21 23.95
N ASP A 857 17.96 -22.63 23.26
CA ASP A 857 19.30 -22.73 23.82
C ASP A 857 19.84 -21.35 24.22
N ALA A 858 19.48 -20.30 23.47
CA ALA A 858 19.78 -18.92 23.81
C ALA A 858 18.81 -18.29 24.84
N SER A 859 17.84 -19.04 25.37
CA SER A 859 16.83 -18.53 26.30
C SER A 859 16.11 -17.27 25.79
N THR A 860 15.77 -17.27 24.50
CA THR A 860 15.22 -16.09 23.82
C THR A 860 13.98 -15.58 24.52
N THR A 861 13.97 -14.28 24.82
CA THR A 861 12.90 -13.61 25.53
C THR A 861 12.40 -12.42 24.72
N PHE A 862 11.09 -12.29 24.58
CA PHE A 862 10.43 -11.13 23.98
C PHE A 862 9.98 -10.19 25.10
N CYS A 863 10.19 -8.89 24.90
CA CYS A 863 9.69 -7.86 25.80
C CYS A 863 8.85 -6.86 25.02
N MET A 864 7.80 -6.35 25.65
CA MET A 864 6.93 -5.32 25.12
C MET A 864 6.91 -4.16 26.12
N GLN A 865 7.21 -2.95 25.65
CA GLN A 865 7.31 -1.75 26.50
C GLN A 865 8.19 -1.99 27.75
N GLY A 866 9.32 -2.67 27.57
CA GLY A 866 10.28 -3.02 28.63
C GLY A 866 9.90 -4.21 29.53
N ARG A 867 8.68 -4.76 29.42
CA ARG A 867 8.22 -5.91 30.21
C ARG A 867 8.37 -7.22 29.45
N THR A 868 8.90 -8.26 30.09
CA THR A 868 8.97 -9.60 29.48
C THR A 868 7.56 -10.14 29.23
N ILE A 869 7.27 -10.56 28.00
CA ILE A 869 5.97 -11.08 27.55
C ILE A 869 5.99 -12.58 27.19
N GLY A 870 7.15 -13.14 26.88
CA GLY A 870 7.28 -14.55 26.58
C GLY A 870 8.74 -14.97 26.52
N ARG A 871 9.03 -16.23 26.91
CA ARG A 871 10.35 -16.85 26.82
C ARG A 871 10.22 -18.19 26.13
N VAL A 872 11.09 -18.48 25.18
CA VAL A 872 11.11 -19.77 24.48
C VAL A 872 11.81 -20.79 25.37
N LEU A 873 11.05 -21.71 25.97
CA LEU A 873 11.56 -22.68 26.95
C LEU A 873 11.64 -24.12 26.42
N GLY A 874 10.94 -24.43 25.33
CA GLY A 874 10.90 -25.78 24.76
C GLY A 874 10.74 -25.81 23.25
N SER A 875 10.90 -27.01 22.67
CA SER A 875 10.61 -27.27 21.27
C SER A 875 9.27 -28.03 21.18
N PRO A 876 8.28 -27.55 20.42
CA PRO A 876 6.99 -28.23 20.31
C PRO A 876 7.13 -29.59 19.60
N ARG A 877 6.30 -30.57 19.99
CA ARG A 877 6.33 -31.95 19.43
C ARG A 877 6.04 -31.99 17.92
N ILE A 878 5.10 -31.14 17.49
CA ILE A 878 4.87 -30.80 16.07
C ILE A 878 5.46 -29.41 15.91
N ILE A 879 6.37 -29.22 14.97
CA ILE A 879 7.14 -27.97 14.84
C ILE A 879 6.37 -27.02 13.92
N PRO A 880 5.62 -26.05 14.46
CA PRO A 880 4.84 -25.15 13.65
C PRO A 880 5.73 -24.01 13.14
N ILE A 881 5.16 -23.13 12.33
CA ILE A 881 5.78 -21.84 12.06
C ILE A 881 5.74 -21.00 13.35
N PHE A 882 6.83 -20.28 13.63
CA PHE A 882 6.96 -19.49 14.85
C PHE A 882 5.86 -18.43 14.97
N ARG A 883 5.18 -18.45 16.12
CA ARG A 883 4.09 -17.53 16.47
C ARG A 883 4.07 -17.31 17.98
N LEU A 884 4.01 -16.05 18.40
CA LEU A 884 3.80 -15.65 19.79
C LEU A 884 2.60 -14.69 19.85
N SER A 885 1.49 -15.14 20.41
CA SER A 885 0.27 -14.34 20.57
C SER A 885 0.40 -13.35 21.73
N LEU A 886 -0.05 -12.12 21.53
CA LEU A 886 0.02 -11.04 22.50
C LEU A 886 -1.32 -10.33 22.62
N ASP A 887 -1.69 -10.00 23.85
CA ASP A 887 -2.79 -9.11 24.21
C ASP A 887 -2.24 -7.92 24.99
N PHE A 888 -2.59 -6.70 24.59
CA PHE A 888 -2.07 -5.48 25.21
C PHE A 888 -3.01 -4.29 25.03
N VAL A 889 -2.72 -3.21 25.75
CA VAL A 889 -3.51 -1.96 25.71
C VAL A 889 -2.60 -0.80 25.31
N LEU A 890 -3.05 -0.01 24.33
CA LEU A 890 -2.41 1.24 23.95
C LEU A 890 -3.30 2.44 24.29
N PRO A 891 -2.74 3.59 24.70
CA PRO A 891 -3.54 4.71 25.17
C PRO A 891 -4.30 5.44 24.04
N SER A 892 -3.82 5.38 22.80
CA SER A 892 -4.42 6.06 21.64
C SER A 892 -3.96 5.44 20.31
N MET A 893 -4.49 5.92 19.18
CA MET A 893 -4.00 5.55 17.84
C MET A 893 -2.55 5.95 17.58
N GLU A 894 -2.06 7.00 18.28
CA GLU A 894 -0.66 7.44 18.25
C GLU A 894 0.20 6.71 19.29
N GLY A 895 -0.41 5.82 20.09
CA GLY A 895 0.31 4.98 21.03
C GLY A 895 1.33 4.12 20.29
N LYS A 896 2.60 4.23 20.68
CA LYS A 896 3.69 3.45 20.10
C LYS A 896 3.76 2.06 20.74
N LEU A 897 3.79 1.06 19.87
CA LEU A 897 4.14 -0.31 20.21
C LEU A 897 5.64 -0.50 20.02
N GLU A 898 6.28 -1.03 21.06
CA GLU A 898 7.69 -1.40 21.08
C GLU A 898 7.80 -2.83 21.54
N ILE A 899 8.30 -3.69 20.65
CA ILE A 899 8.60 -5.08 20.95
C ILE A 899 10.08 -5.30 20.66
N CYS A 900 10.80 -5.88 21.62
CA CYS A 900 12.21 -6.23 21.48
C CYS A 900 12.45 -7.70 21.80
N VAL A 901 13.52 -8.25 21.21
CA VAL A 901 14.06 -9.57 21.50
C VAL A 901 15.35 -9.43 22.30
N LYS A 902 15.56 -10.30 23.30
CA LYS A 902 16.77 -10.37 24.13
C LYS A 902 17.17 -11.82 24.41
N GLY A 903 18.41 -12.03 24.86
CA GLY A 903 18.99 -13.35 25.14
C GLY A 903 19.78 -13.89 23.94
N ILE A 904 19.13 -13.95 22.77
CA ILE A 904 19.77 -14.34 21.50
C ILE A 904 20.63 -13.23 20.87
N THR A 905 20.40 -11.98 21.25
CA THR A 905 21.18 -10.80 20.86
C THR A 905 22.04 -10.32 22.02
N THR A 906 23.16 -9.64 21.75
CA THR A 906 24.07 -9.16 22.83
C THR A 906 23.44 -8.06 23.68
N GLN A 907 22.46 -7.34 23.14
CA GLN A 907 21.66 -6.33 23.81
C GLN A 907 20.20 -6.45 23.35
N PRO A 908 19.21 -5.93 24.10
CA PRO A 908 17.83 -5.91 23.64
C PRO A 908 17.70 -5.18 22.29
N MET A 909 17.13 -5.84 21.28
CA MET A 909 16.96 -5.29 19.93
C MET A 909 15.49 -5.20 19.57
N LEU A 910 15.05 -4.08 18.99
CA LEU A 910 13.71 -3.94 18.43
C LEU A 910 13.50 -4.93 17.28
N ILE A 911 12.35 -5.59 17.26
CA ILE A 911 11.99 -6.47 16.13
C ILE A 911 11.64 -5.62 14.90
N SER A 912 11.49 -6.29 13.75
CA SER A 912 11.23 -5.66 12.46
C SER A 912 10.03 -4.71 12.49
N GLY A 913 10.20 -3.51 11.91
CA GLY A 913 9.14 -2.50 11.78
C GLY A 913 8.85 -1.68 13.05
N MET A 914 9.62 -1.87 14.14
CA MET A 914 9.40 -1.19 15.43
C MET A 914 10.40 -0.04 15.68
N PRO A 915 10.01 1.01 16.44
CA PRO A 915 8.69 1.26 17.02
C PRO A 915 7.63 1.66 15.99
N VAL A 916 6.36 1.38 16.25
CA VAL A 916 5.25 1.72 15.33
C VAL A 916 4.02 2.20 16.09
N THR A 917 3.25 3.11 15.50
CA THR A 917 1.96 3.53 16.08
C THR A 917 0.85 2.53 15.72
N LEU A 918 -0.19 2.46 16.55
CA LEU A 918 -1.37 1.64 16.24
C LEU A 918 -2.02 2.04 14.91
N GLY A 919 -2.10 3.35 14.63
CA GLY A 919 -2.62 3.87 13.36
C GLY A 919 -1.83 3.37 12.15
N THR A 920 -0.50 3.39 12.21
CA THR A 920 0.36 2.88 11.13
C THR A 920 0.22 1.37 10.95
N LEU A 921 0.06 0.58 12.02
CA LEU A 921 -0.22 -0.87 11.92
C LEU A 921 -1.54 -1.15 11.19
N ILE A 922 -2.61 -0.47 11.60
CA ILE A 922 -3.95 -0.60 10.99
C ILE A 922 -3.90 -0.23 9.51
N GLN A 923 -3.23 0.89 9.18
CA GLN A 923 -3.07 1.35 7.80
C GLN A 923 -2.26 0.37 6.96
N SER A 924 -1.09 -0.08 7.45
CA SER A 924 -0.19 -0.96 6.71
C SER A 924 -0.84 -2.31 6.41
N GLN A 925 -1.64 -2.84 7.34
CA GLN A 925 -2.38 -4.10 7.14
C GLN A 925 -3.74 -3.92 6.45
N GLY A 926 -4.19 -2.69 6.19
CA GLY A 926 -5.50 -2.43 5.59
C GLY A 926 -6.68 -2.92 6.44
N LEU A 927 -6.54 -3.00 7.77
CA LEU A 927 -7.59 -3.54 8.66
C LEU A 927 -8.86 -2.69 8.67
N ASP A 928 -8.74 -1.40 8.33
CA ASP A 928 -9.84 -0.46 8.19
C ASP A 928 -10.18 -0.18 6.72
N ALA A 929 -10.11 -1.21 5.86
CA ALA A 929 -10.57 -1.16 4.47
C ALA A 929 -11.99 -1.76 4.35
N PRO A 930 -13.06 -1.00 4.66
CA PRO A 930 -14.43 -1.51 4.72
C PRO A 930 -14.96 -2.03 3.38
N PHE A 931 -14.35 -1.59 2.28
CA PHE A 931 -14.65 -2.00 0.92
C PHE A 931 -13.55 -2.90 0.34
N GLY A 932 -12.72 -3.53 1.18
CA GLY A 932 -11.63 -4.39 0.76
C GLY A 932 -10.41 -3.63 0.21
N THR A 933 -9.36 -4.39 -0.13
CA THR A 933 -8.12 -3.84 -0.67
C THR A 933 -7.95 -4.16 -2.16
N LEU A 934 -6.88 -3.63 -2.77
CA LEU A 934 -6.57 -3.85 -4.18
C LEU A 934 -6.43 -5.32 -4.54
N ASP A 935 -6.09 -6.24 -3.64
CA ASP A 935 -6.01 -7.67 -3.95
C ASP A 935 -7.37 -8.38 -3.90
N GLY A 936 -8.45 -7.67 -3.58
CA GLY A 936 -9.81 -8.21 -3.55
C GLY A 936 -10.14 -8.94 -2.25
N HIS A 937 -9.23 -8.96 -1.27
CA HIS A 937 -9.52 -9.43 0.08
C HIS A 937 -10.05 -8.29 0.94
N THR A 938 -11.09 -8.58 1.73
CA THR A 938 -11.30 -7.91 3.01
C THR A 938 -10.39 -8.62 3.99
N GLU A 939 -9.09 -8.27 4.07
CA GLU A 939 -8.26 -8.93 5.08
C GLU A 939 -8.88 -8.69 6.46
N ARG A 940 -9.23 -9.83 7.09
CA ARG A 940 -9.85 -10.01 8.40
C ARG A 940 -10.99 -9.03 8.69
N PRO A 941 -12.27 -9.42 8.52
CA PRO A 941 -13.33 -8.70 9.22
C PRO A 941 -12.94 -8.65 10.70
N LEU A 942 -12.88 -7.45 11.29
CA LEU A 942 -12.84 -7.32 12.74
C LEU A 942 -14.00 -8.16 13.26
N PRO A 943 -13.76 -9.27 13.97
CA PRO A 943 -14.87 -10.06 14.47
C PRO A 943 -15.59 -9.20 15.49
N THR A 944 -16.91 -9.07 15.32
CA THR A 944 -17.79 -8.61 16.39
C THR A 944 -17.49 -9.44 17.62
N VAL A 945 -17.17 -8.75 18.72
CA VAL A 945 -16.78 -9.28 20.04
C VAL A 945 -17.27 -10.71 20.26
N PRO A 946 -16.41 -11.73 20.10
CA PRO A 946 -16.75 -13.06 20.58
C PRO A 946 -16.55 -13.10 22.09
N SER A 947 -17.53 -13.68 22.78
CA SER A 947 -17.48 -14.01 24.20
C SER A 947 -16.15 -14.66 24.60
N LYS A 948 -15.65 -14.30 25.78
CA LYS A 948 -14.47 -14.87 26.48
C LYS A 948 -14.20 -16.33 26.07
N ARG A 949 -13.27 -16.56 25.14
CA ARG A 949 -12.64 -17.88 25.01
C ARG A 949 -11.54 -17.97 26.06
N LYS A 950 -11.58 -19.06 26.83
CA LYS A 950 -10.63 -19.35 27.90
C LYS A 950 -9.20 -19.37 27.34
N LEU A 951 -8.28 -18.70 28.05
CA LEU A 951 -6.85 -18.99 27.98
C LEU A 951 -6.66 -20.48 28.27
N GLY A 952 -6.17 -21.22 27.29
CA GLY A 952 -5.97 -22.65 27.41
C GLY A 952 -5.78 -23.25 26.04
N ASP A 953 -4.73 -22.82 25.35
CA ASP A 953 -3.95 -23.58 24.36
C ASP A 953 -2.86 -22.66 23.81
N ALA A 954 -1.95 -22.26 24.71
CA ALA A 954 -0.68 -21.64 24.35
C ALA A 954 0.42 -22.51 24.95
N PHE A 955 1.04 -23.34 24.12
CA PHE A 955 2.34 -23.93 24.45
C PHE A 955 3.38 -22.83 24.33
N LEU A 956 3.72 -22.23 25.48
CA LEU A 956 4.89 -21.39 25.74
C LEU A 956 6.05 -22.26 26.22
#